data_AF-A0A844M6R5-F1
#
_entry.id   AF-A0A844M6R5-F1
#
_cell.length_a   1.000
_cell.length_b   1.000
_cell.length_c   1.000
_cell.angle_alpha   90.00
_cell.angle_beta   90.00
_cell.angle_gamma   90.00
#
_symmetry.space_group_name_H-M   'P 1'
#
loop_
_entity.id
_entity.type
_entity.pdbx_description
1 polymer ?
#
loop_
_entity_poly.entity_id
_entity_poly.type
_entity_poly.pdbx_seq_one_letter_code
_entity_poly.pdbx_strand_id
1 'polypeptide(L)'
;MTTVNQTNQLSKQACENESQLRSLEGGAATSVNFVNKTSALVKVYWINYQGQRQLYKDLKSGESYTQSTYVHHPWVVTDEQGGCLGIFQPESERKDAIIEAFSGQGQGTSTQAPSPESSQTSQIGKIVVNADEWTLSNTGFTQAPDTATFVTNIAKWFTGGRSTGKFHAYSTNFGLTESVLAQTIAKAGYTWTTGKIIKFDLPTLLTYDGIFLCGDLADNQVLIDYVKAGGNVYLGAGTGAGGPQQEADRWNTFLNAFGLKLLGVYNEISGNQPVNSSHPIFAGVKAIYQNNGNSIVDLDPASETTELLLTHTTGQGLIAVTVSEKTSTLSSKPTESSQTQTPLNNVQIGKIVVNADEWTLSNTGFTQAPDTATFVTNIAKWFTGGRSTGKFHAYSTNFGLTESVLAQTIAKAGYTWTTGKIIKFDLPTLLTYDGIFLCGDLADNQVLIDYVKAGGNVYLGAGTGAGGPQQEADRWNTFLNAFGLKLLGVYNEISGNQPVNSSHPIFAGVKAIYQNNGNSIVDLDPASETTELLLTHTTGQGLIAVTVSEKTSTLSSKPTESSQTQTPLNNVQIGKIVVNADEWTLSNTGFTQAPDTATFVTNIAKWFTGGRSTGKFHAYSTNFGLTESVLAQTIAKAGYTWTTGKIIKFDLPTLLTYDGIFLCGDLADNQVLIDYVKAGGNVYLGAGTGAGGPQQEADRWNTFLNAFGLKLLGVYNEISGNQPVNSSHPIFAGVKAIYQNNGNSIVDLDPASQTNQILLTHTTGQGLIAVAVSDKTNTLSSSELTGSSQTQTLWQIGKPGKCGKDFVPAGGWQQEFTYTVGVDRDPVNESSMPFLLVKPGLTPKPEREGKPIPSTDKLNIRFVLERNYDEGELILFYDFFGSEIDTLFLDGKNLIQILGEGEGKLKQNQIPLGALAQGEHTLTIVTDRGTGSHWIDCLRLLLKKSQEINTQESKQKEKKEKKEKKEEKIESKEEKIEKKEEKLRRKKVNGKKQTLLFLNSAAKRRMISTIFCKVGVGF
;
A
#
# COMPACT_ATOMS: atom_id res chain seq x y z
N MET A 1 -0.50 -24.71 -26.27
CA MET A 1 -0.72 -23.39 -25.63
C MET A 1 0.61 -22.66 -25.74
N THR A 2 0.99 -22.11 -26.89
CA THR A 2 0.20 -21.31 -27.84
C THR A 2 -0.27 -20.03 -27.15
N THR A 3 0.61 -19.04 -27.13
CA THR A 3 0.32 -17.66 -26.74
C THR A 3 -0.79 -17.11 -27.63
N VAL A 4 -1.80 -16.45 -27.05
CA VAL A 4 -2.83 -15.75 -27.84
C VAL A 4 -2.31 -14.35 -28.15
N ASN A 5 -2.04 -14.07 -29.42
CA ASN A 5 -1.59 -12.75 -29.86
C ASN A 5 -2.70 -11.71 -29.71
N GLN A 6 -2.42 -10.57 -29.07
CA GLN A 6 -3.33 -9.41 -29.05
C GLN A 6 -3.29 -8.59 -30.36
N THR A 7 -2.50 -8.98 -31.36
CA THR A 7 -2.29 -8.20 -32.60
C THR A 7 -3.46 -8.24 -33.59
N ASN A 8 -4.53 -9.01 -33.34
CA ASN A 8 -5.59 -9.29 -34.31
C ASN A 8 -6.91 -8.52 -34.09
N GLN A 9 -6.98 -7.56 -33.17
CA GLN A 9 -8.23 -6.87 -32.80
C GLN A 9 -8.30 -5.43 -33.33
N LEU A 10 -9.49 -4.98 -33.71
CA LEU A 10 -9.80 -3.57 -34.04
C LEU A 10 -10.11 -2.75 -32.78
N SER A 11 -9.66 -1.50 -32.78
CA SER A 11 -10.00 -0.50 -31.75
C SER A 11 -11.48 -0.11 -31.81
N LYS A 12 -12.14 -0.15 -30.64
CA LYS A 12 -13.52 0.29 -30.43
C LYS A 12 -13.54 1.82 -30.25
N GLN A 13 -14.17 2.54 -31.17
CA GLN A 13 -14.36 3.99 -31.10
C GLN A 13 -15.67 4.37 -30.39
N ALA A 14 -15.71 5.59 -29.84
CA ALA A 14 -16.85 6.14 -29.11
C ALA A 14 -18.06 6.43 -30.03
N CYS A 15 -19.26 6.19 -29.52
CA CYS A 15 -20.52 6.28 -30.27
C CYS A 15 -20.93 7.71 -30.66
N GLU A 16 -20.50 8.72 -29.92
CA GLU A 16 -20.76 10.13 -30.24
C GLU A 16 -20.17 10.58 -31.59
N ASN A 17 -19.11 9.91 -32.05
CA ASN A 17 -18.50 10.14 -33.36
C ASN A 17 -19.40 9.73 -34.54
N GLU A 18 -20.42 8.88 -34.33
CA GLU A 18 -21.22 8.29 -35.41
C GLU A 18 -21.82 9.35 -36.34
N SER A 19 -22.28 10.47 -35.76
CA SER A 19 -22.89 11.59 -36.48
C SER A 19 -21.98 12.25 -37.53
N GLN A 20 -20.67 12.04 -37.45
CA GLN A 20 -19.66 12.63 -38.35
C GLN A 20 -19.14 11.64 -39.40
N LEU A 21 -19.57 10.37 -39.33
CA LEU A 21 -19.05 9.30 -40.18
C LEU A 21 -19.89 9.10 -41.45
N ARG A 22 -19.20 8.83 -42.56
CA ARG A 22 -19.76 8.27 -43.79
C ARG A 22 -18.71 7.41 -44.48
N SER A 23 -19.13 6.42 -45.28
CA SER A 23 -18.18 5.75 -46.15
C SER A 23 -17.62 6.68 -47.23
N LEU A 24 -16.40 6.41 -47.67
CA LEU A 24 -15.78 7.05 -48.84
C LEU A 24 -15.52 6.00 -49.92
N GLU A 25 -15.62 6.40 -51.19
CA GLU A 25 -15.36 5.50 -52.33
C GLU A 25 -13.85 5.20 -52.45
N GLY A 26 -13.51 3.93 -52.70
CA GLY A 26 -12.13 3.46 -52.81
C GLY A 26 -11.52 2.97 -51.49
N GLY A 27 -10.19 2.90 -51.45
CA GLY A 27 -9.42 2.26 -50.39
C GLY A 27 -9.14 0.77 -50.63
N ALA A 28 -8.28 0.18 -49.81
CA ALA A 28 -7.97 -1.25 -49.87
C ALA A 28 -9.17 -2.12 -49.44
N ALA A 29 -9.39 -3.23 -50.13
CA ALA A 29 -10.36 -4.25 -49.74
C ALA A 29 -9.80 -5.11 -48.59
N THR A 30 -10.64 -5.38 -47.59
CA THR A 30 -10.31 -6.05 -46.33
C THR A 30 -11.52 -6.85 -45.82
N SER A 31 -11.47 -7.37 -44.60
CA SER A 31 -12.64 -7.94 -43.92
C SER A 31 -12.57 -7.73 -42.40
N VAL A 32 -13.72 -7.56 -41.76
CA VAL A 32 -13.83 -7.43 -40.30
C VAL A 32 -14.63 -8.59 -39.74
N ASN A 33 -14.17 -9.15 -38.63
CA ASN A 33 -14.84 -10.27 -37.95
C ASN A 33 -15.44 -9.84 -36.62
N PHE A 34 -16.73 -9.51 -36.64
CA PHE A 34 -17.46 -9.11 -35.44
C PHE A 34 -17.67 -10.32 -34.53
N VAL A 35 -17.41 -10.16 -33.22
CA VAL A 35 -17.58 -11.21 -32.21
C VAL A 35 -18.37 -10.65 -31.03
N ASN A 36 -19.59 -11.13 -30.83
CA ASN A 36 -20.42 -10.69 -29.72
C ASN A 36 -20.09 -11.47 -28.45
N LYS A 37 -19.40 -10.84 -27.49
CA LYS A 37 -19.18 -11.39 -26.14
C LYS A 37 -20.21 -10.90 -25.10
N THR A 38 -21.13 -10.01 -25.47
CA THR A 38 -22.22 -9.62 -24.57
C THR A 38 -23.21 -10.76 -24.42
N SER A 39 -23.95 -10.79 -23.31
CA SER A 39 -25.04 -11.73 -23.06
C SER A 39 -26.32 -11.45 -23.87
N ALA A 40 -26.36 -10.36 -24.63
CA ALA A 40 -27.51 -9.89 -25.40
C ALA A 40 -27.35 -10.13 -26.90
N LEU A 41 -28.40 -9.88 -27.68
CA LEU A 41 -28.31 -9.74 -29.13
C LEU A 41 -27.78 -8.33 -29.49
N VAL A 42 -26.86 -8.25 -30.44
CA VAL A 42 -26.31 -7.00 -30.97
C VAL A 42 -26.50 -6.93 -32.48
N LYS A 43 -26.57 -5.72 -33.03
CA LYS A 43 -26.87 -5.47 -34.44
C LYS A 43 -25.71 -4.75 -35.12
N VAL A 44 -25.24 -5.28 -36.25
CA VAL A 44 -24.07 -4.79 -36.98
C VAL A 44 -24.53 -4.03 -38.23
N TYR A 45 -24.19 -2.74 -38.28
CA TYR A 45 -24.52 -1.82 -39.35
C TYR A 45 -23.26 -1.32 -40.06
N TRP A 46 -23.36 -1.17 -41.38
CA TRP A 46 -22.46 -0.34 -42.17
C TRP A 46 -22.96 1.10 -42.17
N ILE A 47 -22.07 2.10 -42.11
CA ILE A 47 -22.43 3.49 -42.37
C ILE A 47 -22.18 3.80 -43.85
N ASN A 48 -23.25 4.01 -44.62
CA ASN A 48 -23.15 4.20 -46.07
C ASN A 48 -22.52 5.55 -46.47
N TYR A 49 -22.39 5.81 -47.77
CA TYR A 49 -21.81 7.04 -48.32
C TYR A 49 -22.60 8.32 -47.95
N GLN A 50 -23.86 8.17 -47.51
CA GLN A 50 -24.75 9.24 -47.06
C GLN A 50 -24.75 9.41 -45.53
N GLY A 51 -23.91 8.66 -44.79
CA GLY A 51 -23.86 8.71 -43.31
C GLY A 51 -24.99 7.95 -42.62
N GLN A 52 -25.70 7.07 -43.32
CA GLN A 52 -26.85 6.33 -42.78
C GLN A 52 -26.50 4.88 -42.46
N ARG A 53 -26.97 4.39 -41.31
CA ARG A 53 -26.92 2.97 -40.92
C ARG A 53 -27.63 2.09 -41.95
N GLN A 54 -26.95 1.04 -42.40
CA GLN A 54 -27.49 -0.07 -43.20
C GLN A 54 -27.24 -1.37 -42.43
N LEU A 55 -28.29 -2.10 -42.06
CA LEU A 55 -28.16 -3.33 -41.27
C LEU A 55 -27.61 -4.46 -42.13
N TYR A 56 -26.56 -5.13 -41.66
CA TYR A 56 -26.00 -6.33 -42.31
C TYR A 56 -26.33 -7.61 -41.55
N LYS A 57 -26.27 -7.59 -40.22
CA LYS A 57 -26.35 -8.81 -39.41
C LYS A 57 -26.81 -8.55 -37.97
N ASP A 58 -27.81 -9.31 -37.52
CA ASP A 58 -28.07 -9.53 -36.10
C ASP A 58 -27.15 -10.67 -35.59
N LEU A 59 -26.45 -10.43 -34.47
CA LEU A 59 -25.50 -11.34 -33.83
C LEU A 59 -25.95 -11.70 -32.41
N LYS A 60 -26.18 -12.99 -32.15
CA LYS A 60 -26.52 -13.50 -30.81
C LYS A 60 -25.29 -13.52 -29.89
N SER A 61 -25.53 -13.61 -28.59
CA SER A 61 -24.48 -13.84 -27.58
C SER A 61 -23.58 -15.02 -27.97
N GLY A 62 -22.27 -14.80 -28.05
CA GLY A 62 -21.27 -15.79 -28.47
C GLY A 62 -21.16 -16.03 -29.98
N GLU A 63 -21.99 -15.41 -30.81
CA GLU A 63 -21.94 -15.54 -32.28
C GLU A 63 -20.84 -14.63 -32.88
N SER A 64 -20.30 -15.03 -34.03
CA SER A 64 -19.35 -14.20 -34.81
C SER A 64 -19.67 -14.17 -36.30
N TYR A 65 -19.23 -13.10 -36.97
CA TYR A 65 -19.55 -12.82 -38.37
C TYR A 65 -18.41 -12.07 -39.06
N THR A 66 -17.80 -12.68 -40.08
CA THR A 66 -16.81 -12.02 -40.95
C THR A 66 -17.50 -11.39 -42.16
N GLN A 67 -17.28 -10.09 -42.37
CA GLN A 67 -17.83 -9.29 -43.46
C GLN A 67 -16.69 -8.67 -44.28
N SER A 68 -16.73 -8.85 -45.61
CA SER A 68 -15.81 -8.16 -46.54
C SER A 68 -16.18 -6.69 -46.67
N THR A 69 -15.19 -5.79 -46.64
CA THR A 69 -15.39 -4.34 -46.59
C THR A 69 -14.16 -3.60 -47.13
N TYR A 70 -14.17 -2.27 -47.09
CA TYR A 70 -13.02 -1.44 -47.44
C TYR A 70 -12.53 -0.63 -46.23
N VAL A 71 -11.27 -0.21 -46.22
CA VAL A 71 -10.64 0.54 -45.11
C VAL A 71 -11.29 1.90 -44.81
N HIS A 72 -12.12 2.42 -45.72
CA HIS A 72 -12.86 3.68 -45.54
C HIS A 72 -14.37 3.47 -45.29
N HIS A 73 -14.78 2.27 -44.88
CA HIS A 73 -16.19 1.95 -44.58
C HIS A 73 -16.40 1.75 -43.06
N PRO A 74 -16.98 2.72 -42.33
CA PRO A 74 -17.20 2.59 -40.89
C PRO A 74 -18.31 1.57 -40.57
N TRP A 75 -18.16 0.86 -39.44
CA TRP A 75 -19.16 -0.09 -38.94
C TRP A 75 -19.59 0.24 -37.52
N VAL A 76 -20.89 0.25 -37.27
CA VAL A 76 -21.49 0.51 -35.95
C VAL A 76 -22.11 -0.77 -35.42
N VAL A 77 -21.89 -1.06 -34.15
CA VAL A 77 -22.60 -2.13 -33.43
C VAL A 77 -23.53 -1.50 -32.41
N THR A 78 -24.79 -1.93 -32.38
CA THR A 78 -25.81 -1.48 -31.42
C THR A 78 -26.35 -2.62 -30.58
N ASP A 79 -27.03 -2.28 -29.49
CA ASP A 79 -27.97 -3.19 -28.83
C ASP A 79 -29.20 -3.48 -29.72
N GLU A 80 -30.15 -4.26 -29.21
CA GLU A 80 -31.38 -4.60 -29.93
C GLU A 80 -32.30 -3.38 -30.14
N GLN A 81 -32.24 -2.40 -29.25
CA GLN A 81 -33.04 -1.17 -29.23
C GLN A 81 -32.50 -0.08 -30.18
N GLY A 82 -31.27 -0.23 -30.67
CA GLY A 82 -30.59 0.71 -31.57
C GLY A 82 -29.62 1.67 -30.88
N GLY A 83 -29.39 1.54 -29.57
CA GLY A 83 -28.36 2.26 -28.84
C GLY A 83 -26.97 1.78 -29.26
N CYS A 84 -26.10 2.70 -29.67
CA CYS A 84 -24.75 2.32 -30.11
C CYS A 84 -23.95 1.76 -28.92
N LEU A 85 -23.32 0.59 -29.14
CA LEU A 85 -22.41 -0.07 -28.20
C LEU A 85 -20.94 0.20 -28.55
N GLY A 86 -20.63 0.51 -29.82
CA GLY A 86 -19.31 0.92 -30.28
C GLY A 86 -19.21 1.01 -31.81
N ILE A 87 -18.20 1.74 -32.30
CA ILE A 87 -17.90 1.89 -33.72
C ILE A 87 -16.53 1.25 -34.03
N PHE A 88 -16.37 0.65 -35.21
CA PHE A 88 -15.14 0.00 -35.66
C PHE A 88 -14.78 0.45 -37.08
N GLN A 89 -13.54 0.89 -37.28
CA GLN A 89 -12.99 1.22 -38.59
C GLN A 89 -12.16 0.04 -39.12
N PRO A 90 -12.40 -0.48 -40.34
CA PRO A 90 -11.59 -1.56 -40.91
C PRO A 90 -10.16 -1.12 -41.23
N GLU A 91 -9.19 -1.97 -40.89
CA GLU A 91 -7.79 -1.80 -41.28
C GLU A 91 -7.44 -2.59 -42.55
N SER A 92 -6.25 -2.36 -43.13
CA SER A 92 -5.80 -3.03 -44.36
C SER A 92 -5.61 -4.54 -44.24
N GLU A 93 -5.54 -5.07 -43.01
CA GLU A 93 -5.51 -6.51 -42.72
C GLU A 93 -6.78 -6.94 -41.98
N ARG A 94 -7.17 -8.22 -42.11
CA ARG A 94 -8.36 -8.76 -41.45
C ARG A 94 -8.17 -8.79 -39.93
N LYS A 95 -9.00 -8.06 -39.19
CA LYS A 95 -9.02 -8.02 -37.73
C LYS A 95 -10.41 -8.31 -37.15
N ASP A 96 -10.44 -8.71 -35.88
CA ASP A 96 -11.65 -9.03 -35.13
C ASP A 96 -12.20 -7.78 -34.41
N ALA A 97 -13.50 -7.55 -34.48
CA ALA A 97 -14.21 -6.49 -33.77
C ALA A 97 -14.97 -7.09 -32.59
N ILE A 98 -14.36 -7.04 -31.40
CA ILE A 98 -14.89 -7.67 -30.19
C ILE A 98 -15.88 -6.72 -29.49
N ILE A 99 -17.07 -7.21 -29.17
CA ILE A 99 -18.15 -6.42 -28.60
C ILE A 99 -18.41 -6.87 -27.15
N GLU A 100 -18.13 -5.96 -26.21
CA GLU A 100 -18.17 -6.17 -24.75
C GLU A 100 -19.00 -5.07 -24.06
N ALA A 101 -19.59 -5.39 -22.91
CA ALA A 101 -20.56 -4.56 -22.19
C ALA A 101 -19.92 -3.44 -21.34
N PHE A 102 -20.70 -2.41 -21.03
CA PHE A 102 -20.27 -1.20 -20.31
C PHE A 102 -21.02 -1.01 -18.98
N SER A 103 -20.34 -0.44 -17.99
CA SER A 103 -20.93 0.08 -16.75
C SER A 103 -20.70 1.59 -16.64
N GLY A 104 -21.77 2.39 -16.76
CA GLY A 104 -21.77 3.85 -16.53
C GLY A 104 -22.12 4.23 -15.09
N GLN A 105 -22.18 5.52 -14.71
CA GLN A 105 -22.30 6.72 -15.57
C GLN A 105 -21.52 7.95 -15.05
N GLY A 106 -21.34 8.92 -15.97
CA GLY A 106 -21.29 10.36 -15.69
C GLY A 106 -21.90 11.14 -16.87
N GLN A 107 -22.20 12.43 -16.71
CA GLN A 107 -22.65 13.40 -17.73
C GLN A 107 -22.46 14.82 -17.13
N GLY A 108 -22.03 15.89 -17.83
CA GLY A 108 -21.60 16.20 -19.21
C GLY A 108 -21.22 17.71 -19.26
N THR A 109 -20.98 18.48 -20.33
CA THR A 109 -20.81 18.37 -21.81
C THR A 109 -20.29 19.77 -22.27
N SER A 110 -19.52 20.02 -23.34
CA SER A 110 -18.91 19.20 -24.41
C SER A 110 -17.46 19.72 -24.70
N THR A 111 -16.87 20.03 -25.87
CA THR A 111 -17.25 20.19 -27.31
C THR A 111 -16.03 19.86 -28.22
N GLN A 112 -15.91 20.42 -29.44
CA GLN A 112 -14.98 20.05 -30.54
C GLN A 112 -14.67 21.29 -31.41
N ALA A 113 -13.66 21.38 -32.31
CA ALA A 113 -12.35 20.72 -32.53
C ALA A 113 -11.63 21.48 -33.69
N PRO A 114 -10.29 21.34 -33.94
CA PRO A 114 -9.84 20.39 -34.97
C PRO A 114 -8.42 19.78 -34.76
N SER A 115 -8.04 18.79 -35.58
CA SER A 115 -6.78 18.02 -35.51
C SER A 115 -5.85 18.22 -36.72
N PRO A 116 -4.56 17.86 -36.59
CA PRO A 116 -3.90 17.01 -37.59
C PRO A 116 -3.16 15.79 -36.98
N GLU A 117 -2.59 14.95 -37.84
CA GLU A 117 -2.10 13.59 -37.51
C GLU A 117 -0.77 13.53 -36.73
N SER A 118 -0.71 12.67 -35.72
CA SER A 118 0.45 11.81 -35.41
C SER A 118 0.03 10.71 -34.42
N SER A 119 0.94 9.81 -34.06
CA SER A 119 0.72 8.82 -32.99
C SER A 119 0.64 9.51 -31.62
N GLN A 120 -0.56 9.91 -31.24
CA GLN A 120 -0.84 10.66 -30.01
C GLN A 120 -1.70 9.80 -29.06
N THR A 121 -1.07 9.32 -27.98
CA THR A 121 -1.71 9.52 -26.66
C THR A 121 -2.03 11.02 -26.54
N SER A 122 -3.11 11.42 -25.87
CA SER A 122 -3.55 12.83 -25.85
C SER A 122 -2.62 13.70 -24.98
N GLN A 123 -1.38 13.87 -25.43
CA GLN A 123 -0.35 14.64 -24.76
C GLN A 123 -0.69 16.13 -24.87
N ILE A 124 -1.05 16.73 -23.73
CA ILE A 124 -0.97 18.18 -23.59
C ILE A 124 0.44 18.64 -23.95
N GLY A 125 0.50 19.73 -24.71
CA GLY A 125 1.73 20.35 -25.17
C GLY A 125 2.55 20.91 -24.00
N LYS A 126 3.82 21.21 -24.27
CA LYS A 126 4.76 21.54 -23.21
C LYS A 126 4.78 23.03 -22.94
N ILE A 127 4.73 23.39 -21.66
CA ILE A 127 4.95 24.78 -21.23
C ILE A 127 6.35 24.86 -20.62
N VAL A 128 7.08 25.93 -20.92
CA VAL A 128 8.21 26.44 -20.12
C VAL A 128 7.84 27.83 -19.65
N VAL A 129 7.73 28.03 -18.33
CA VAL A 129 7.58 29.36 -17.74
C VAL A 129 8.93 29.79 -17.20
N ASN A 130 9.32 31.01 -17.52
CA ASN A 130 10.45 31.72 -16.93
C ASN A 130 9.95 32.96 -16.20
N ALA A 131 10.45 33.19 -15.00
CA ALA A 131 10.15 34.36 -14.19
C ALA A 131 10.51 35.68 -14.88
N ASP A 132 11.44 35.67 -15.83
CA ASP A 132 12.23 36.84 -16.21
C ASP A 132 12.62 36.84 -17.70
N GLU A 133 12.53 37.99 -18.38
CA GLU A 133 12.88 38.14 -19.79
C GLU A 133 14.38 38.28 -20.03
N TRP A 134 15.13 38.77 -19.05
CA TRP A 134 16.56 39.05 -19.20
C TRP A 134 17.37 37.80 -19.48
N THR A 135 16.87 36.61 -19.09
CA THR A 135 17.49 35.32 -19.42
C THR A 135 17.80 35.16 -20.90
N LEU A 136 16.88 35.53 -21.80
CA LEU A 136 17.05 35.34 -23.25
C LEU A 136 17.46 36.61 -24.00
N SER A 137 17.61 37.74 -23.29
CA SER A 137 18.21 38.97 -23.82
C SER A 137 19.69 38.79 -24.20
N ASN A 138 20.21 39.69 -25.05
CA ASN A 138 21.64 39.79 -25.36
C ASN A 138 22.50 39.88 -24.08
N THR A 139 22.00 40.56 -23.04
CA THR A 139 22.62 40.65 -21.72
C THR A 139 22.68 39.29 -21.04
N GLY A 140 21.59 38.52 -21.04
CA GLY A 140 21.55 37.18 -20.47
C GLY A 140 22.51 36.20 -21.14
N PHE A 141 22.55 36.21 -22.47
CA PHE A 141 23.55 35.47 -23.26
C PHE A 141 25.01 35.91 -22.97
N THR A 142 25.23 37.17 -22.60
CA THR A 142 26.58 37.69 -22.28
C THR A 142 27.00 37.34 -20.84
N GLN A 143 26.09 37.46 -19.87
CA GLN A 143 26.36 37.19 -18.46
C GLN A 143 26.40 35.69 -18.16
N ALA A 144 25.50 34.91 -18.77
CA ALA A 144 25.44 33.45 -18.67
C ALA A 144 25.59 32.81 -20.06
N PRO A 145 26.81 32.52 -20.54
CA PRO A 145 27.05 31.97 -21.87
C PRO A 145 26.33 30.64 -22.17
N ASP A 146 26.05 29.85 -21.14
CA ASP A 146 25.30 28.59 -21.24
C ASP A 146 23.83 28.79 -21.66
N THR A 147 23.31 30.02 -21.67
CA THR A 147 21.99 30.39 -22.21
C THR A 147 21.78 29.89 -23.65
N ALA A 148 22.85 29.87 -24.46
CA ALA A 148 22.79 29.34 -25.82
C ALA A 148 22.49 27.83 -25.84
N THR A 149 23.02 27.08 -24.87
CA THR A 149 22.73 25.65 -24.66
C THR A 149 21.29 25.49 -24.15
N PHE A 150 20.89 26.28 -23.15
CA PHE A 150 19.55 26.26 -22.55
C PHE A 150 18.44 26.40 -23.61
N VAL A 151 18.48 27.46 -24.43
CA VAL A 151 17.42 27.69 -25.42
C VAL A 151 17.47 26.69 -26.59
N THR A 152 18.66 26.18 -26.93
CA THR A 152 18.81 25.08 -27.90
C THR A 152 18.19 23.77 -27.38
N ASN A 153 18.32 23.49 -26.08
CA ASN A 153 17.70 22.34 -25.45
C ASN A 153 16.17 22.49 -25.36
N ILE A 154 15.64 23.68 -25.07
CA ILE A 154 14.19 23.96 -25.12
C ILE A 154 13.65 23.70 -26.52
N ALA A 155 14.29 24.26 -27.56
CA ALA A 155 13.92 24.03 -28.96
C ALA A 155 13.90 22.52 -29.29
N LYS A 156 14.96 21.79 -28.93
CA LYS A 156 15.06 20.34 -29.11
C LYS A 156 14.00 19.55 -28.33
N TRP A 157 13.61 20.02 -27.15
CA TRP A 157 12.60 19.37 -26.31
C TRP A 157 11.18 19.58 -26.84
N PHE A 158 10.88 20.78 -27.37
CA PHE A 158 9.63 21.09 -28.07
C PHE A 158 9.50 20.31 -29.39
N THR A 159 10.57 20.20 -30.20
CA THR A 159 10.49 19.40 -31.45
C THR A 159 10.49 17.89 -31.25
N GLY A 160 10.67 17.39 -30.02
CA GLY A 160 10.84 15.95 -29.76
C GLY A 160 12.17 15.39 -30.26
N GLY A 161 13.20 16.23 -30.41
CA GLY A 161 14.54 15.86 -30.84
C GLY A 161 14.82 16.03 -32.34
N ARG A 162 13.84 16.48 -33.14
CA ARG A 162 14.07 16.79 -34.58
C ARG A 162 15.09 17.91 -34.73
N SER A 163 15.99 17.77 -35.69
CA SER A 163 17.06 18.73 -36.01
C SER A 163 16.59 19.98 -36.79
N THR A 164 15.28 20.09 -37.04
CA THR A 164 14.64 21.25 -37.68
C THR A 164 13.27 21.47 -37.04
N GLY A 165 12.77 22.69 -37.16
CA GLY A 165 11.49 23.14 -36.59
C GLY A 165 11.29 24.63 -36.76
N LYS A 166 10.09 25.13 -36.48
CA LYS A 166 9.69 26.53 -36.61
C LYS A 166 9.26 27.10 -35.26
N PHE A 167 9.86 28.20 -34.86
CA PHE A 167 9.50 28.94 -33.66
C PHE A 167 9.10 30.37 -34.00
N HIS A 168 8.16 30.91 -33.22
CA HIS A 168 7.71 32.29 -33.36
C HIS A 168 7.64 33.00 -32.01
N ALA A 169 8.32 34.13 -31.90
CA ALA A 169 8.16 35.06 -30.79
C ALA A 169 7.00 36.02 -31.05
N TYR A 170 5.84 35.75 -30.45
CA TYR A 170 4.68 36.66 -30.48
C TYR A 170 4.87 37.76 -29.43
N SER A 171 5.92 38.56 -29.60
CA SER A 171 6.35 39.59 -28.67
C SER A 171 7.17 40.68 -29.40
N THR A 172 7.17 41.87 -28.81
CA THR A 172 8.03 43.01 -29.13
C THR A 172 9.08 43.28 -28.04
N ASN A 173 9.10 42.49 -26.96
CA ASN A 173 10.07 42.60 -25.88
C ASN A 173 11.48 42.18 -26.35
N PHE A 174 12.50 42.90 -25.89
CA PHE A 174 13.91 42.68 -26.26
C PHE A 174 14.39 41.25 -25.99
N GLY A 175 13.99 40.65 -24.86
CA GLY A 175 14.34 39.28 -24.47
C GLY A 175 13.91 38.18 -25.45
N LEU A 176 13.03 38.47 -26.42
CA LEU A 176 12.68 37.55 -27.52
C LEU A 176 12.96 38.10 -28.93
N THR A 177 13.27 39.39 -29.07
CA THR A 177 13.45 40.06 -30.37
C THR A 177 14.89 40.40 -30.70
N GLU A 178 15.80 40.32 -29.72
CA GLU A 178 17.22 40.58 -29.92
C GLU A 178 17.95 39.50 -30.76
N SER A 179 19.07 39.92 -31.36
CA SER A 179 19.72 39.18 -32.45
C SER A 179 20.45 37.92 -32.02
N VAL A 180 21.01 37.84 -30.80
CA VAL A 180 21.80 36.67 -30.37
C VAL A 180 20.91 35.43 -30.18
N LEU A 181 19.68 35.60 -29.69
CA LEU A 181 18.68 34.53 -29.61
C LEU A 181 18.35 33.97 -31.00
N ALA A 182 17.98 34.85 -31.94
CA ALA A 182 17.65 34.49 -33.31
C ALA A 182 18.81 33.77 -34.03
N GLN A 183 20.04 34.26 -33.86
CA GLN A 183 21.25 33.64 -34.40
C GLN A 183 21.55 32.28 -33.76
N THR A 184 21.29 32.11 -32.46
CA THR A 184 21.48 30.83 -31.76
C THR A 184 20.52 29.77 -32.27
N ILE A 185 19.23 30.09 -32.36
CA ILE A 185 18.20 29.18 -32.88
C ILE A 185 18.46 28.80 -34.35
N ALA A 186 18.84 29.77 -35.18
CA ALA A 186 19.23 29.53 -36.58
C ALA A 186 20.49 28.63 -36.69
N LYS A 187 21.52 28.88 -35.87
CA LYS A 187 22.75 28.07 -35.83
C LYS A 187 22.49 26.63 -35.35
N ALA A 188 21.45 26.41 -34.55
CA ALA A 188 21.01 25.09 -34.12
C ALA A 188 20.13 24.33 -35.14
N GLY A 189 19.83 24.93 -36.31
CA GLY A 189 19.07 24.30 -37.40
C GLY A 189 17.57 24.61 -37.43
N TYR A 190 17.09 25.49 -36.55
CA TYR A 190 15.68 25.84 -36.42
C TYR A 190 15.38 27.20 -37.07
N THR A 191 14.11 27.41 -37.47
CA THR A 191 13.64 28.71 -37.96
C THR A 191 13.13 29.56 -36.79
N TRP A 192 13.64 30.79 -36.67
CA TRP A 192 13.13 31.79 -35.72
C TRP A 192 12.43 32.92 -36.49
N THR A 193 11.26 33.34 -36.01
CA THR A 193 10.51 34.51 -36.51
C THR A 193 9.98 35.32 -35.33
N THR A 194 9.73 36.61 -35.53
CA THR A 194 9.34 37.53 -34.44
C THR A 194 8.23 38.49 -34.87
N GLY A 195 7.52 39.05 -33.89
CA GLY A 195 6.59 40.16 -34.06
C GLY A 195 5.16 39.75 -34.43
N LYS A 196 4.19 40.53 -33.95
CA LYS A 196 2.73 40.25 -33.96
C LYS A 196 2.04 40.36 -35.35
N ILE A 197 2.74 40.03 -36.43
CA ILE A 197 2.23 40.11 -37.81
C ILE A 197 1.46 38.83 -38.18
N ILE A 198 1.71 37.72 -37.48
CA ILE A 198 0.88 36.51 -37.62
C ILE A 198 -0.48 36.71 -36.96
N LYS A 199 -1.51 36.02 -37.47
CA LYS A 199 -2.81 35.95 -36.80
C LYS A 199 -2.67 35.09 -35.55
N PHE A 200 -3.14 35.59 -34.40
CA PHE A 200 -3.10 34.86 -33.14
C PHE A 200 -4.35 33.98 -32.99
N ASP A 201 -4.40 32.87 -33.74
CA ASP A 201 -5.45 31.85 -33.62
C ASP A 201 -4.89 30.42 -33.68
N LEU A 202 -5.67 29.46 -33.15
CA LEU A 202 -5.26 28.06 -33.02
C LEU A 202 -4.71 27.45 -34.34
N PRO A 203 -5.36 27.60 -35.51
CA PRO A 203 -4.81 27.09 -36.77
C PRO A 203 -3.46 27.71 -37.15
N THR A 204 -3.23 28.99 -36.87
CA THR A 204 -1.94 29.64 -37.17
C THR A 204 -0.84 29.20 -36.19
N LEU A 205 -1.14 29.12 -34.89
CA LEU A 205 -0.16 28.69 -33.88
C LEU A 205 0.27 27.23 -34.10
N LEU A 206 -0.64 26.33 -34.49
CA LEU A 206 -0.35 24.94 -34.86
C LEU A 206 0.56 24.77 -36.10
N THR A 207 0.92 25.85 -36.81
CA THR A 207 1.94 25.79 -37.88
C THR A 207 3.39 25.91 -37.36
N TYR A 208 3.56 26.12 -36.05
CA TYR A 208 4.84 26.25 -35.35
C TYR A 208 5.05 25.12 -34.34
N ASP A 209 6.30 24.71 -34.16
CA ASP A 209 6.70 23.72 -33.16
C ASP A 209 6.77 24.30 -31.74
N GLY A 210 6.74 25.63 -31.61
CA GLY A 210 6.57 26.32 -30.34
C GLY A 210 6.39 27.84 -30.49
N ILE A 211 5.59 28.43 -29.62
CA ILE A 211 5.36 29.88 -29.54
C ILE A 211 6.07 30.42 -28.30
N PHE A 212 6.84 31.49 -28.48
CA PHE A 212 7.52 32.21 -27.40
C PHE A 212 6.78 33.51 -27.13
N LEU A 213 6.38 33.76 -25.89
CA LEU A 213 5.69 34.97 -25.45
C LEU A 213 6.48 35.66 -24.34
N CYS A 214 6.39 36.99 -24.28
CA CYS A 214 7.07 37.79 -23.27
C CYS A 214 6.43 39.18 -23.19
N GLY A 215 5.90 39.54 -22.00
CA GLY A 215 5.29 40.83 -21.64
C GLY A 215 4.01 41.24 -22.38
N ASP A 216 3.94 41.01 -23.68
CA ASP A 216 2.92 41.49 -24.61
C ASP A 216 1.56 40.80 -24.46
N LEU A 217 0.46 41.54 -24.64
CA LEU A 217 -0.89 40.98 -24.66
C LEU A 217 -1.05 39.94 -25.78
N ALA A 218 -1.57 38.77 -25.39
CA ALA A 218 -1.98 37.64 -26.19
C ALA A 218 -3.31 37.07 -25.66
N ASP A 219 -4.01 36.25 -26.45
CA ASP A 219 -5.28 35.64 -26.02
C ASP A 219 -5.01 34.36 -25.20
N ASN A 220 -5.38 34.40 -23.91
CA ASN A 220 -5.17 33.28 -22.99
C ASN A 220 -5.97 32.03 -23.37
N GLN A 221 -7.18 32.17 -23.96
CA GLN A 221 -7.98 31.04 -24.36
C GLN A 221 -7.37 30.35 -25.58
N VAL A 222 -6.90 31.12 -26.57
CA VAL A 222 -6.16 30.59 -27.72
C VAL A 222 -4.89 29.85 -27.29
N LEU A 223 -4.18 30.33 -26.25
CA LEU A 223 -3.03 29.62 -25.67
C LEU A 223 -3.43 28.32 -24.96
N ILE A 224 -4.51 28.33 -24.18
CA ILE A 224 -5.05 27.12 -23.53
C ILE A 224 -5.41 26.05 -24.58
N ASP A 225 -6.11 26.44 -25.64
CA ASP A 225 -6.56 25.51 -26.68
C ASP A 225 -5.39 25.03 -27.56
N TYR A 226 -4.39 25.89 -27.81
CA TYR A 226 -3.15 25.51 -28.50
C TYR A 226 -2.33 24.48 -27.71
N VAL A 227 -2.15 24.67 -26.39
CA VAL A 227 -1.46 23.69 -25.55
C VAL A 227 -2.26 22.38 -25.42
N LYS A 228 -3.59 22.45 -25.29
CA LYS A 228 -4.45 21.25 -25.29
C LYS A 228 -4.41 20.48 -26.62
N ALA A 229 -4.13 21.16 -27.74
CA ALA A 229 -3.91 20.55 -29.05
C ALA A 229 -2.46 20.07 -29.29
N GLY A 230 -1.62 19.99 -28.24
CA GLY A 230 -0.23 19.51 -28.31
C GLY A 230 0.81 20.58 -28.63
N GLY A 231 0.41 21.85 -28.73
CA GLY A 231 1.29 22.98 -29.02
C GLY A 231 2.19 23.38 -27.85
N ASN A 232 3.45 23.73 -28.13
CA ASN A 232 4.42 24.09 -27.08
C ASN A 232 4.50 25.61 -26.88
N VAL A 233 4.63 26.05 -25.63
CA VAL A 233 4.72 27.46 -25.21
C VAL A 233 5.95 27.70 -24.35
N TYR A 234 6.74 28.73 -24.69
CA TYR A 234 7.66 29.38 -23.75
C TYR A 234 7.06 30.72 -23.34
N LEU A 235 7.05 31.02 -22.04
CA LEU A 235 6.61 32.31 -21.50
C LEU A 235 7.73 32.92 -20.65
N GLY A 236 8.20 34.11 -21.02
CA GLY A 236 8.97 34.99 -20.14
C GLY A 236 8.05 36.00 -19.44
N ALA A 237 8.14 36.07 -18.12
CA ALA A 237 7.51 37.11 -17.30
C ALA A 237 8.55 38.19 -16.90
N GLY A 238 8.23 39.04 -15.93
CA GLY A 238 9.17 39.99 -15.31
C GLY A 238 9.31 41.34 -15.99
N THR A 239 8.66 41.56 -17.14
CA THR A 239 9.00 42.58 -18.15
C THR A 239 8.83 44.06 -17.78
N GLY A 240 8.45 44.37 -16.54
CA GLY A 240 8.08 45.73 -16.15
C GLY A 240 6.69 46.17 -16.65
N ALA A 241 6.07 45.45 -17.59
CA ALA A 241 5.03 45.96 -18.48
C ALA A 241 3.63 46.03 -17.83
N GLY A 242 3.46 47.01 -16.94
CA GLY A 242 2.27 47.23 -16.13
C GLY A 242 2.48 47.03 -14.62
N GLY A 243 3.71 46.72 -14.21
CA GLY A 243 4.01 46.26 -12.86
C GLY A 243 3.68 44.77 -12.66
N PRO A 244 4.18 44.16 -11.57
CA PRO A 244 4.23 42.72 -11.43
C PRO A 244 2.85 42.09 -11.29
N GLN A 245 1.90 42.79 -10.65
CA GLN A 245 0.51 42.35 -10.52
C GLN A 245 -0.19 42.33 -11.88
N GLN A 246 -0.08 43.38 -12.70
CA GLN A 246 -0.76 43.41 -14.01
C GLN A 246 -0.16 42.39 -14.99
N GLU A 247 1.13 42.08 -14.88
CA GLU A 247 1.77 41.01 -15.66
C GLU A 247 1.38 39.61 -15.16
N ALA A 248 1.27 39.40 -13.84
CA ALA A 248 0.72 38.17 -13.29
C ALA A 248 -0.75 37.97 -13.73
N ASP A 249 -1.60 38.99 -13.64
CA ASP A 249 -3.01 38.94 -14.07
C ASP A 249 -3.16 38.68 -15.58
N ARG A 250 -2.23 39.20 -16.40
CA ARG A 250 -2.15 38.97 -17.85
C ARG A 250 -1.99 37.49 -18.19
N TRP A 251 -1.17 36.75 -17.43
CA TRP A 251 -0.80 35.37 -17.76
C TRP A 251 -1.44 34.29 -16.88
N ASN A 252 -1.87 34.62 -15.66
CA ASN A 252 -2.41 33.63 -14.72
C ASN A 252 -3.69 32.93 -15.22
N THR A 253 -4.47 33.55 -16.11
CA THR A 253 -5.62 32.88 -16.74
C THR A 253 -5.18 31.68 -17.59
N PHE A 254 -4.06 31.80 -18.32
CA PHE A 254 -3.44 30.70 -19.07
C PHE A 254 -2.73 29.72 -18.12
N LEU A 255 -1.88 30.22 -17.22
CA LEU A 255 -1.04 29.36 -16.38
C LEU A 255 -1.84 28.52 -15.37
N ASN A 256 -2.87 29.10 -14.72
CA ASN A 256 -3.69 28.38 -13.74
C ASN A 256 -4.39 27.16 -14.37
N ALA A 257 -4.69 27.20 -15.68
CA ALA A 257 -5.30 26.09 -16.42
C ALA A 257 -4.36 24.88 -16.62
N PHE A 258 -3.08 25.04 -16.27
CA PHE A 258 -2.02 24.03 -16.36
C PHE A 258 -1.21 23.90 -15.06
N GLY A 259 -1.82 24.26 -13.92
CA GLY A 259 -1.22 24.06 -12.59
C GLY A 259 -0.11 25.04 -12.20
N LEU A 260 0.16 26.09 -12.97
CA LEU A 260 1.22 27.07 -12.68
C LEU A 260 0.64 28.46 -12.40
N LYS A 261 1.41 29.32 -11.71
CA LYS A 261 1.01 30.70 -11.41
C LYS A 261 2.21 31.64 -11.27
N LEU A 262 2.08 32.88 -11.72
CA LEU A 262 2.97 33.98 -11.37
C LEU A 262 2.43 34.74 -10.16
N LEU A 263 3.32 35.08 -9.22
CA LEU A 263 3.00 36.03 -8.15
C LEU A 263 2.98 37.46 -8.67
N GLY A 264 2.05 38.27 -8.16
CA GLY A 264 1.90 39.69 -8.48
C GLY A 264 2.96 40.61 -7.86
N VAL A 265 4.12 40.08 -7.50
CA VAL A 265 5.29 40.80 -6.98
C VAL A 265 6.54 40.39 -7.75
N TYR A 266 7.46 41.33 -7.95
CA TYR A 266 8.80 41.01 -8.43
C TYR A 266 9.59 40.28 -7.34
N ASN A 267 10.64 39.57 -7.75
CA ASN A 267 11.32 38.59 -6.92
C ASN A 267 12.59 39.12 -6.23
N GLU A 268 13.11 40.29 -6.62
CA GLU A 268 14.38 40.89 -6.16
C GLU A 268 15.64 40.05 -6.49
N ILE A 269 15.55 39.16 -7.48
CA ILE A 269 16.63 38.23 -7.88
C ILE A 269 17.33 38.72 -9.13
N SER A 270 18.56 39.22 -8.98
CA SER A 270 19.41 39.64 -10.09
C SER A 270 20.73 38.86 -10.15
N GLY A 271 21.25 38.63 -11.36
CA GLY A 271 22.53 37.96 -11.61
C GLY A 271 22.40 36.56 -12.20
N ASN A 272 23.53 35.87 -12.29
CA ASN A 272 23.62 34.48 -12.77
C ASN A 272 23.15 33.49 -11.70
N GLN A 273 21.99 32.89 -11.92
CA GLN A 273 21.40 31.91 -11.01
C GLN A 273 21.89 30.50 -11.37
N PRO A 274 22.48 29.74 -10.42
CA PRO A 274 23.08 28.44 -10.68
C PRO A 274 22.01 27.39 -10.98
N VAL A 275 22.20 26.64 -12.06
CA VAL A 275 21.31 25.56 -12.50
C VAL A 275 21.76 24.25 -11.86
N ASN A 276 20.83 23.58 -11.19
CA ASN A 276 21.03 22.31 -10.48
C ASN A 276 20.04 21.20 -10.91
N SER A 277 19.22 21.46 -11.95
CA SER A 277 18.21 20.53 -12.46
C SER A 277 18.80 19.48 -13.41
N SER A 278 18.29 18.26 -13.33
CA SER A 278 18.59 17.17 -14.27
C SER A 278 17.69 17.15 -15.52
N HIS A 279 16.66 18.01 -15.58
CA HIS A 279 15.68 18.00 -16.67
C HIS A 279 16.33 18.35 -18.03
N PRO A 280 15.93 17.72 -19.16
CA PRO A 280 16.64 17.85 -20.43
C PRO A 280 16.87 19.26 -20.97
N ILE A 281 16.05 20.26 -20.61
CA ILE A 281 16.28 21.66 -21.01
C ILE A 281 17.58 22.24 -20.40
N PHE A 282 18.02 21.71 -19.26
CA PHE A 282 19.22 22.14 -18.54
C PHE A 282 20.46 21.28 -18.82
N ALA A 283 20.38 20.32 -19.75
CA ALA A 283 21.50 19.47 -20.10
C ALA A 283 22.73 20.29 -20.56
N GLY A 284 23.76 20.36 -19.73
CA GLY A 284 24.98 21.15 -19.99
C GLY A 284 24.91 22.64 -19.63
N VAL A 285 23.85 23.08 -18.93
CA VAL A 285 23.65 24.46 -18.48
C VAL A 285 24.04 24.59 -17.01
N LYS A 286 24.97 25.48 -16.66
CA LYS A 286 25.43 25.68 -15.26
C LYS A 286 24.80 26.87 -14.57
N ALA A 287 24.37 27.88 -15.34
CA ALA A 287 23.68 29.06 -14.83
C ALA A 287 22.83 29.72 -15.93
N ILE A 288 21.82 30.48 -15.53
CA ILE A 288 21.07 31.40 -16.38
C ILE A 288 20.99 32.78 -15.73
N TYR A 289 20.91 33.85 -16.52
CA TYR A 289 20.78 35.21 -15.98
C TYR A 289 19.32 35.54 -15.64
N GLN A 290 19.10 36.25 -14.54
CA GLN A 290 17.81 36.79 -14.09
C GLN A 290 18.02 38.24 -13.61
N ASN A 291 16.98 39.06 -13.62
CA ASN A 291 17.02 40.45 -13.15
C ASN A 291 15.64 40.98 -12.72
N ASN A 292 15.18 40.54 -11.53
CA ASN A 292 14.00 41.01 -10.82
C ASN A 292 12.62 40.63 -11.43
N GLY A 293 12.52 39.45 -12.05
CA GLY A 293 11.28 38.92 -12.62
C GLY A 293 10.15 38.55 -11.65
N ASN A 294 9.04 38.02 -12.18
CA ASN A 294 7.88 37.55 -11.40
C ASN A 294 8.09 36.11 -10.88
N SER A 295 7.90 35.89 -9.58
CA SER A 295 8.08 34.55 -8.99
C SER A 295 7.06 33.54 -9.52
N ILE A 296 7.50 32.35 -9.96
CA ILE A 296 6.62 31.23 -10.32
C ILE A 296 6.25 30.41 -9.08
N VAL A 297 5.01 29.92 -9.04
CA VAL A 297 4.46 28.96 -8.08
C VAL A 297 3.83 27.79 -8.84
N ASP A 298 4.09 26.58 -8.36
CA ASP A 298 3.37 25.38 -8.74
C ASP A 298 2.13 25.25 -7.83
N LEU A 299 0.95 25.11 -8.42
CA LEU A 299 -0.34 25.08 -7.72
C LEU A 299 -0.70 23.67 -7.24
N ASP A 300 -0.12 22.64 -7.85
CA ASP A 300 -0.26 21.25 -7.42
C ASP A 300 1.09 20.52 -7.52
N PRO A 301 2.00 20.72 -6.55
CA PRO A 301 3.32 20.07 -6.55
C PRO A 301 3.29 18.54 -6.40
N ALA A 302 2.10 17.94 -6.23
CA ALA A 302 1.90 16.49 -6.24
C ALA A 302 1.48 15.95 -7.62
N SER A 303 1.16 16.83 -8.58
CA SER A 303 0.80 16.44 -9.94
C SER A 303 1.99 15.89 -10.72
N GLU A 304 1.73 14.87 -11.55
CA GLU A 304 2.71 14.36 -12.51
C GLU A 304 2.85 15.27 -13.77
N THR A 305 2.02 16.31 -13.89
CA THR A 305 1.99 17.21 -15.05
C THR A 305 2.77 18.51 -14.88
N THR A 306 3.17 18.91 -13.66
CA THR A 306 3.92 20.14 -13.39
C THR A 306 5.25 19.87 -12.70
N GLU A 307 6.24 20.72 -12.96
CA GLU A 307 7.49 20.69 -12.20
C GLU A 307 8.18 22.06 -12.15
N LEU A 308 8.46 22.55 -10.93
CA LEU A 308 9.32 23.71 -10.72
C LEU A 308 10.80 23.29 -10.81
N LEU A 309 11.39 23.47 -11.99
CA LEU A 309 12.73 22.97 -12.33
C LEU A 309 13.89 23.80 -11.78
N LEU A 310 13.71 25.12 -11.67
CA LEU A 310 14.70 26.02 -11.09
C LEU A 310 14.02 26.94 -10.09
N THR A 311 14.59 26.97 -8.89
CA THR A 311 14.11 27.77 -7.78
C THR A 311 15.29 28.52 -7.19
N HIS A 312 15.10 29.82 -6.92
CA HIS A 312 16.12 30.61 -6.25
C HIS A 312 16.22 30.25 -4.76
N THR A 313 17.39 30.53 -4.19
CA THR A 313 17.71 30.20 -2.80
C THR A 313 16.83 30.94 -1.78
N THR A 314 16.15 32.02 -2.17
CA THR A 314 15.20 32.77 -1.32
C THR A 314 13.85 32.09 -1.11
N GLY A 315 13.40 31.22 -2.03
CA GLY A 315 12.00 30.76 -2.05
C GLY A 315 11.36 30.72 -3.44
N GLN A 316 11.82 31.58 -4.34
CA GLN A 316 11.02 32.00 -5.49
C GLN A 316 11.31 31.16 -6.73
N GLY A 317 10.25 30.67 -7.39
CA GLY A 317 10.38 29.89 -8.62
C GLY A 317 10.88 30.74 -9.79
N LEU A 318 11.88 30.22 -10.51
CA LEU A 318 12.54 30.89 -11.63
C LEU A 318 12.22 30.25 -12.98
N ILE A 319 12.23 28.91 -13.06
CA ILE A 319 11.86 28.16 -14.27
C ILE A 319 10.96 27.00 -13.86
N ALA A 320 9.78 26.88 -14.48
CA ALA A 320 8.84 25.78 -14.31
C ALA A 320 8.43 25.18 -15.66
N VAL A 321 7.91 23.95 -15.66
CA VAL A 321 7.34 23.30 -16.86
C VAL A 321 5.99 22.66 -16.61
N THR A 322 5.24 22.48 -17.70
CA THR A 322 4.10 21.56 -17.77
C THR A 322 4.40 20.47 -18.81
N VAL A 323 4.04 19.23 -18.50
CA VAL A 323 4.17 18.03 -19.34
C VAL A 323 2.92 17.16 -19.24
N SER A 324 2.76 16.20 -20.15
CA SER A 324 1.63 15.25 -20.14
C SER A 324 1.82 14.07 -19.19
N GLU A 325 3.05 13.59 -19.04
CA GLU A 325 3.50 12.58 -18.07
C GLU A 325 4.95 12.90 -17.67
N LYS A 326 5.35 12.62 -16.43
CA LYS A 326 6.70 12.92 -15.93
C LYS A 326 7.75 11.95 -16.48
N THR A 327 8.33 12.29 -17.63
CA THR A 327 9.27 11.41 -18.37
C THR A 327 10.50 11.03 -17.53
N SER A 328 10.55 9.78 -17.07
CA SER A 328 11.61 9.24 -16.22
C SER A 328 12.92 8.94 -16.98
N THR A 329 13.69 9.99 -17.30
CA THR A 329 14.93 9.87 -18.09
C THR A 329 16.12 9.33 -17.27
N LEU A 330 16.05 8.05 -16.89
CA LEU A 330 17.20 7.30 -16.38
C LEU A 330 18.18 6.94 -17.51
N SER A 331 19.11 7.85 -17.80
CA SER A 331 20.24 7.63 -18.72
C SER A 331 21.36 8.64 -18.43
N SER A 332 22.64 8.26 -18.26
CA SER A 332 23.25 6.92 -18.24
C SER A 332 24.53 6.93 -17.39
N LYS A 333 24.97 5.75 -16.93
CA LYS A 333 26.32 5.53 -16.40
C LYS A 333 26.95 4.32 -17.14
N PRO A 334 28.26 4.31 -17.44
CA PRO A 334 28.84 3.27 -18.30
C PRO A 334 28.75 1.85 -17.74
N THR A 335 28.67 0.89 -18.67
CA THR A 335 28.52 -0.55 -18.45
C THR A 335 29.72 -1.19 -17.77
N GLU A 336 29.48 -2.02 -16.75
CA GLU A 336 30.24 -3.26 -16.55
C GLU A 336 29.40 -4.34 -15.83
N SER A 337 29.67 -5.61 -16.16
CA SER A 337 29.13 -6.86 -15.57
C SER A 337 27.61 -6.98 -15.29
N SER A 338 26.90 -7.62 -16.23
CA SER A 338 25.51 -8.09 -16.09
C SER A 338 25.27 -9.05 -14.91
N GLN A 339 24.27 -8.76 -14.07
CA GLN A 339 23.37 -9.77 -13.50
C GLN A 339 21.90 -9.28 -13.58
N THR A 340 20.96 -10.22 -13.54
CA THR A 340 19.53 -10.04 -13.89
C THR A 340 18.75 -9.19 -12.88
N GLN A 341 17.98 -8.22 -13.38
CA GLN A 341 17.00 -7.48 -12.56
C GLN A 341 15.67 -8.25 -12.42
N THR A 342 15.20 -8.36 -11.18
CA THR A 342 13.81 -8.70 -10.82
C THR A 342 12.94 -7.43 -10.73
N PRO A 343 11.59 -7.55 -10.66
CA PRO A 343 10.68 -6.40 -10.60
C PRO A 343 10.91 -5.49 -9.38
N LEU A 344 10.56 -4.21 -9.54
CA LEU A 344 10.68 -3.17 -8.51
C LEU A 344 9.60 -3.33 -7.42
N ASN A 345 10.07 -3.39 -6.17
CA ASN A 345 9.33 -3.17 -4.93
C ASN A 345 10.27 -2.43 -3.94
N ASN A 346 9.70 -1.83 -2.89
CA ASN A 346 10.31 -0.91 -1.91
C ASN A 346 10.73 0.48 -2.44
N VAL A 347 10.07 1.51 -1.91
CA VAL A 347 10.62 2.88 -1.80
C VAL A 347 11.22 2.98 -0.39
N GLN A 348 12.45 3.49 -0.28
CA GLN A 348 13.17 3.56 0.99
C GLN A 348 13.03 4.95 1.63
N ILE A 349 12.39 5.05 2.80
CA ILE A 349 12.35 6.31 3.56
C ILE A 349 13.74 6.70 4.09
N GLY A 350 13.96 8.00 4.21
CA GLY A 350 15.21 8.59 4.66
C GLY A 350 15.42 8.48 6.17
N LYS A 351 16.58 8.95 6.63
CA LYS A 351 17.03 8.75 8.02
C LYS A 351 16.91 10.02 8.85
N ILE A 352 16.52 9.87 10.11
CA ILE A 352 16.55 10.96 11.09
C ILE A 352 17.59 10.64 12.17
N VAL A 353 18.30 11.66 12.65
CA VAL A 353 18.99 11.67 13.94
C VAL A 353 18.43 12.83 14.75
N VAL A 354 17.87 12.55 15.93
CA VAL A 354 17.46 13.58 16.88
C VAL A 354 18.43 13.57 18.05
N ASN A 355 18.91 14.74 18.43
CA ASN A 355 19.68 15.00 19.63
C ASN A 355 18.89 15.94 20.53
N ALA A 356 18.84 15.63 21.83
CA ALA A 356 18.20 16.43 22.86
C ALA A 356 18.78 17.86 22.96
N ASP A 357 20.02 18.06 22.49
CA ASP A 357 20.88 19.16 22.93
C ASP A 357 21.82 19.66 21.81
N GLU A 358 21.96 20.98 21.66
CA GLU A 358 22.83 21.59 20.66
C GLU A 358 24.31 21.62 21.08
N TRP A 359 24.59 21.60 22.38
CA TRP A 359 25.95 21.73 22.90
C TRP A 359 26.83 20.56 22.48
N THR A 360 26.25 19.40 22.14
CA THR A 360 26.99 18.26 21.58
C THR A 360 27.83 18.62 20.36
N LEU A 361 27.33 19.45 19.44
CA LEU A 361 28.04 19.82 18.21
C LEU A 361 28.71 21.20 18.25
N SER A 362 28.51 21.95 19.34
CA SER A 362 29.23 23.20 19.62
C SER A 362 30.73 23.01 19.79
N ASN A 363 31.51 24.09 19.65
CA ASN A 363 32.93 24.13 20.01
C ASN A 363 33.19 23.64 21.45
N THR A 364 32.27 23.90 22.38
CA THR A 364 32.34 23.37 23.75
C THR A 364 32.17 21.85 23.78
N GLY A 365 31.22 21.29 23.03
CA GLY A 365 31.03 19.84 22.92
C GLY A 365 32.26 19.12 22.35
N PHE A 366 32.82 19.66 21.26
CA PHE A 366 34.10 19.20 20.70
C PHE A 366 35.28 19.29 21.69
N THR A 367 35.25 20.25 22.63
CA THR A 367 36.31 20.43 23.64
C THR A 367 36.14 19.50 24.86
N GLN A 368 34.91 19.32 25.33
CA GLN A 368 34.59 18.51 26.52
C GLN A 368 34.54 17.01 26.20
N ALA A 369 34.02 16.64 25.03
CA ALA A 369 33.94 15.27 24.53
C ALA A 369 34.69 15.17 23.18
N PRO A 370 36.01 14.86 23.18
CA PRO A 370 36.82 14.81 21.95
C PRO A 370 36.31 13.84 20.87
N ASP A 371 35.57 12.79 21.27
CA ASP A 371 34.96 11.82 20.35
C ASP A 371 33.82 12.41 19.50
N THR A 372 33.37 13.64 19.79
CA THR A 372 32.36 14.39 18.99
C THR A 372 32.74 14.47 17.50
N ALA A 373 34.02 14.62 17.19
CA ALA A 373 34.51 14.61 15.81
C ALA A 373 34.26 13.27 15.10
N THR A 374 34.40 12.16 15.83
CA THR A 374 34.08 10.81 15.35
C THR A 374 32.57 10.64 15.18
N PHE A 375 31.78 11.06 16.17
CA PHE A 375 30.31 10.99 16.17
C PHE A 375 29.70 11.66 14.93
N VAL A 376 30.04 12.92 14.67
CA VAL A 376 29.44 13.65 13.53
C VAL A 376 29.97 13.17 12.18
N THR A 377 31.21 12.67 12.12
CA THR A 377 31.77 12.01 10.93
C THR A 377 31.04 10.69 10.63
N ASN A 378 30.67 9.93 11.66
CA ASN A 378 29.89 8.70 11.51
C ASN A 378 28.46 8.99 11.06
N ILE A 379 27.81 10.07 11.54
CA ILE A 379 26.50 10.52 11.05
C ILE A 379 26.57 10.85 9.56
N ALA A 380 27.54 11.68 9.15
CA ALA A 380 27.76 12.03 7.74
C ALA A 380 27.94 10.77 6.86
N LYS A 381 28.77 9.83 7.31
CA LYS A 381 29.00 8.54 6.65
C LYS A 381 27.75 7.65 6.61
N TRP A 382 26.90 7.71 7.62
CA TRP A 382 25.68 6.90 7.72
C TRP A 382 24.56 7.44 6.82
N PHE A 383 24.42 8.77 6.74
CA PHE A 383 23.52 9.45 5.79
C PHE A 383 23.94 9.19 4.33
N THR A 384 25.23 9.28 4.00
CA THR A 384 25.69 9.04 2.62
C THR A 384 25.70 7.56 2.20
N GLY A 385 25.37 6.62 3.09
CA GLY A 385 25.47 5.19 2.83
C GLY A 385 26.91 4.68 2.71
N GLY A 386 27.88 5.39 3.31
CA GLY A 386 29.29 5.02 3.34
C GLY A 386 30.16 5.68 2.26
N ARG A 387 29.61 6.57 1.42
CA ARG A 387 30.39 7.35 0.44
C ARG A 387 31.39 8.26 1.15
N SER A 388 32.59 8.41 0.58
CA SER A 388 33.66 9.29 1.07
C SER A 388 33.47 10.77 0.71
N THR A 389 32.36 11.12 0.08
CA THR A 389 31.97 12.49 -0.30
C THR A 389 30.45 12.63 -0.20
N GLY A 390 30.00 13.88 -0.03
CA GLY A 390 28.59 14.23 0.14
C GLY A 390 28.43 15.69 0.53
N LYS A 391 27.21 16.21 0.46
CA LYS A 391 26.89 17.63 0.60
C LYS A 391 25.84 17.84 1.69
N PHE A 392 26.21 18.54 2.77
CA PHE A 392 25.38 18.81 3.93
C PHE A 392 25.10 20.30 4.09
N HIS A 393 23.98 20.63 4.74
CA HIS A 393 23.59 22.00 5.04
C HIS A 393 22.99 22.14 6.44
N ALA A 394 23.49 23.10 7.21
CA ALA A 394 22.87 23.54 8.46
C ALA A 394 21.87 24.68 8.22
N TYR A 395 20.57 24.35 8.18
CA TYR A 395 19.49 25.33 8.12
C TYR A 395 19.21 25.90 9.52
N SER A 396 20.21 26.61 10.06
CA SER A 396 20.20 27.17 11.41
C SER A 396 21.18 28.33 11.54
N THR A 397 20.88 29.24 12.46
CA THR A 397 21.76 30.31 12.96
C THR A 397 22.35 30.00 14.35
N ASN A 398 21.97 28.88 14.98
CA ASN A 398 22.45 28.49 16.30
C ASN A 398 23.94 28.07 16.27
N PHE A 399 24.68 28.39 17.33
CA PHE A 399 26.12 28.13 17.47
C PHE A 399 26.48 26.64 17.29
N GLY A 400 25.67 25.72 17.83
CA GLY A 400 25.85 24.27 17.73
C GLY A 400 25.89 23.71 16.31
N LEU A 401 25.50 24.47 15.27
CA LEU A 401 25.69 24.10 13.87
C LEU A 401 26.48 25.13 13.02
N THR A 402 26.67 26.36 13.51
CA THR A 402 27.36 27.43 12.77
C THR A 402 28.81 27.63 13.17
N GLU A 403 29.27 27.04 14.27
CA GLU A 403 30.66 27.15 14.74
C GLU A 403 31.69 26.40 13.87
N SER A 404 32.92 26.90 13.87
CA SER A 404 33.94 26.56 12.88
C SER A 404 34.55 25.15 13.01
N VAL A 405 34.59 24.55 14.21
CA VAL A 405 35.20 23.22 14.41
C VAL A 405 34.35 22.11 13.77
N LEU A 406 33.02 22.25 13.78
CA LEU A 406 32.11 21.33 13.07
C LEU A 406 32.36 21.37 11.56
N ALA A 407 32.35 22.56 10.97
CA ALA A 407 32.60 22.75 9.54
C ALA A 407 33.97 22.21 9.10
N GLN A 408 35.02 22.47 9.89
CA GLN A 408 36.37 21.94 9.65
C GLN A 408 36.43 20.40 9.75
N THR A 409 35.69 19.81 10.69
CA THR A 409 35.63 18.35 10.86
C THR A 409 34.98 17.67 9.65
N ILE A 410 33.81 18.17 9.23
CA ILE A 410 33.08 17.65 8.05
C ILE A 410 33.91 17.81 6.77
N ALA A 411 34.57 18.96 6.57
CA ALA A 411 35.48 19.20 5.45
C ALA A 411 36.69 18.25 5.46
N LYS A 412 37.32 18.05 6.63
CA LYS A 412 38.47 17.14 6.80
C LYS A 412 38.09 15.68 6.55
N ALA A 413 36.83 15.30 6.76
CA ALA A 413 36.30 13.98 6.46
C ALA A 413 35.90 13.78 4.97
N GLY A 414 36.05 14.78 4.11
CA GLY A 414 35.80 14.68 2.65
C GLY A 414 34.42 15.17 2.19
N TYR A 415 33.61 15.74 3.09
CA TYR A 415 32.26 16.21 2.79
C TYR A 415 32.19 17.74 2.67
N THR A 416 31.20 18.25 1.93
CA THR A 416 30.91 19.69 1.87
C THR A 416 29.93 20.07 2.99
N TRP A 417 30.27 21.13 3.74
CA TRP A 417 29.40 21.75 4.74
C TRP A 417 29.01 23.16 4.29
N THR A 418 27.74 23.53 4.49
CA THR A 418 27.21 24.88 4.25
C THR A 418 26.27 25.27 5.39
N THR A 419 26.06 26.55 5.65
CA THR A 419 25.30 27.02 6.82
C THR A 419 24.38 28.20 6.47
N GLY A 420 23.37 28.43 7.33
CA GLY A 420 22.50 29.61 7.30
C GLY A 420 21.31 29.49 6.35
N LYS A 421 20.19 30.14 6.69
CA LYS A 421 18.89 30.07 5.98
C LYS A 421 18.85 30.78 4.62
N ILE A 422 19.95 30.76 3.89
CA ILE A 422 20.10 31.39 2.59
C ILE A 422 19.61 30.46 1.47
N ILE A 423 19.46 29.15 1.75
CA ILE A 423 18.81 28.18 0.84
C ILE A 423 17.28 28.18 1.03
N LYS A 424 16.56 27.77 -0.02
CA LYS A 424 15.12 27.62 0.08
C LYS A 424 14.81 26.39 0.91
N PHE A 425 13.81 26.53 1.78
CA PHE A 425 13.28 25.42 2.55
C PHE A 425 12.11 24.76 1.80
N ASP A 426 12.41 24.02 0.73
CA ASP A 426 11.45 23.17 0.01
C ASP A 426 12.05 21.82 -0.40
N LEU A 427 11.16 20.86 -0.68
CA LEU A 427 11.51 19.48 -0.98
C LEU A 427 12.58 19.35 -2.10
N PRO A 428 12.46 20.01 -3.28
CA PRO A 428 13.50 19.99 -4.30
C PRO A 428 14.86 20.50 -3.81
N THR A 429 14.89 21.61 -3.05
CA THR A 429 16.15 22.18 -2.57
C THR A 429 16.82 21.27 -1.54
N LEU A 430 16.05 20.72 -0.59
CA LEU A 430 16.58 19.81 0.43
C LEU A 430 17.09 18.50 -0.20
N LEU A 431 16.39 17.96 -1.22
CA LEU A 431 16.83 16.78 -1.99
C LEU A 431 18.17 16.97 -2.73
N THR A 432 18.66 18.21 -2.89
CA THR A 432 20.02 18.45 -3.41
C THR A 432 21.13 18.21 -2.38
N TYR A 433 20.81 17.79 -1.15
CA TYR A 433 21.74 17.53 -0.05
C TYR A 433 21.60 16.09 0.47
N ASP A 434 22.75 15.49 0.81
CA ASP A 434 22.83 14.17 1.44
C ASP A 434 22.35 14.18 2.91
N GLY A 435 22.21 15.37 3.50
CA GLY A 435 21.48 15.56 4.75
C GLY A 435 21.36 17.04 5.17
N ILE A 436 20.27 17.35 5.85
CA ILE A 436 19.95 18.68 6.39
C ILE A 436 20.09 18.63 7.92
N PHE A 437 20.83 19.58 8.47
CA PHE A 437 21.03 19.74 9.90
C PHE A 437 20.22 20.96 10.38
N LEU A 438 19.38 20.77 11.40
CA LEU A 438 18.57 21.82 12.01
C LEU A 438 18.88 21.94 13.50
N CYS A 439 18.75 23.14 14.03
CA CYS A 439 18.99 23.40 15.45
C CYS A 439 18.25 24.67 15.89
N GLY A 440 17.25 24.53 16.76
CA GLY A 440 16.43 25.60 17.36
C GLY A 440 15.53 26.40 16.41
N ASP A 441 16.04 26.74 15.23
CA ASP A 441 15.52 27.73 14.30
C ASP A 441 14.24 27.30 13.55
N LEU A 442 13.30 28.22 13.32
CA LEU A 442 12.05 27.89 12.59
C LEU A 442 12.32 27.38 11.17
N ALA A 443 11.63 26.28 10.83
CA ALA A 443 11.64 25.56 9.56
C ALA A 443 10.24 24.97 9.30
N ASP A 444 9.95 24.58 8.05
CA ASP A 444 8.64 24.01 7.70
C ASP A 444 8.59 22.50 8.00
N ASN A 445 7.69 22.10 8.91
CA ASN A 445 7.55 20.71 9.34
C ASN A 445 7.03 19.80 8.21
N GLN A 446 6.16 20.29 7.31
CA GLN A 446 5.62 19.48 6.22
C GLN A 446 6.69 19.23 5.15
N VAL A 447 7.48 20.24 4.81
CA VAL A 447 8.65 20.11 3.93
C VAL A 447 9.65 19.07 4.46
N LEU A 448 9.90 19.05 5.77
CA LEU A 448 10.76 18.03 6.39
C LEU A 448 10.15 16.63 6.36
N ILE A 449 8.83 16.50 6.54
CA ILE A 449 8.12 15.23 6.41
C ILE A 449 8.27 14.68 4.99
N ASP A 450 8.03 15.50 3.98
CA ASP A 450 8.07 15.02 2.61
C ASP A 450 9.50 14.80 2.11
N TYR A 451 10.49 15.58 2.61
CA TYR A 451 11.92 15.34 2.38
C TYR A 451 12.38 13.99 2.91
N VAL A 452 12.02 13.62 4.14
CA VAL A 452 12.38 12.30 4.71
C VAL A 452 11.63 11.17 4.01
N LYS A 453 10.34 11.33 3.68
CA LYS A 453 9.59 10.33 2.88
C LYS A 453 10.22 10.09 1.51
N ALA A 454 10.79 11.12 0.88
CA ALA A 454 11.51 11.05 -0.39
C ALA A 454 12.96 10.51 -0.28
N GLY A 455 13.38 9.97 0.87
CA GLY A 455 14.71 9.40 1.09
C GLY A 455 15.76 10.37 1.66
N GLY A 456 15.37 11.61 1.96
CA GLY A 456 16.24 12.65 2.53
C GLY A 456 16.62 12.41 3.99
N ASN A 457 17.81 12.87 4.40
CA ASN A 457 18.30 12.64 5.77
C ASN A 457 18.28 13.92 6.62
N VAL A 458 17.83 13.82 7.87
CA VAL A 458 17.71 14.96 8.79
C VAL A 458 18.50 14.72 10.08
N TYR A 459 19.33 15.67 10.49
CA TYR A 459 19.80 15.80 11.86
C TYR A 459 19.06 16.96 12.53
N LEU A 460 18.56 16.77 13.74
CA LEU A 460 17.95 17.81 14.56
C LEU A 460 18.63 17.89 15.94
N GLY A 461 19.18 19.05 16.27
CA GLY A 461 19.53 19.43 17.65
C GLY A 461 18.39 20.20 18.29
N ALA A 462 17.89 19.72 19.42
CA ALA A 462 16.97 20.43 20.31
C ALA A 462 17.73 21.14 21.45
N GLY A 463 17.03 21.63 22.47
CA GLY A 463 17.62 22.16 23.70
C GLY A 463 17.97 23.65 23.69
N THR A 464 17.83 24.33 22.56
CA THR A 464 18.51 25.60 22.23
C THR A 464 18.14 26.85 23.03
N GLY A 465 17.25 26.75 24.01
CA GLY A 465 16.72 27.91 24.72
C GLY A 465 15.63 28.68 23.96
N ALA A 466 15.36 28.37 22.68
CA ALA A 466 14.75 29.28 21.70
C ALA A 466 13.21 29.42 21.81
N GLY A 467 12.76 29.98 22.94
CA GLY A 467 11.36 30.12 23.35
C GLY A 467 11.01 29.36 24.63
N GLY A 468 12.00 28.73 25.27
CA GLY A 468 11.76 27.77 26.34
C GLY A 468 11.40 26.37 25.81
N PRO A 469 11.47 25.34 26.68
CA PRO A 469 11.49 23.95 26.25
C PRO A 469 10.18 23.51 25.62
N GLN A 470 9.05 24.04 26.08
CA GLN A 470 7.73 23.76 25.49
C GLN A 470 7.60 24.35 24.09
N GLN A 471 8.00 25.60 23.85
CA GLN A 471 7.89 26.22 22.53
C GLN A 471 8.85 25.59 21.50
N GLU A 472 10.00 25.08 21.95
CA GLU A 472 10.91 24.31 21.10
C GLU A 472 10.39 22.89 20.82
N ALA A 473 9.77 22.24 21.80
CA ALA A 473 9.08 20.98 21.56
C ALA A 473 7.92 21.14 20.57
N ASP A 474 7.06 22.15 20.74
CA ASP A 474 5.93 22.43 19.84
C ASP A 474 6.38 22.78 18.42
N ARG A 475 7.56 23.41 18.27
CA ARG A 475 8.18 23.75 16.98
C ARG A 475 8.50 22.50 16.16
N TRP A 476 9.04 21.45 16.78
CA TRP A 476 9.56 20.27 16.10
C TRP A 476 8.65 19.04 16.16
N ASN A 477 7.76 18.95 17.14
CA ASN A 477 6.92 17.77 17.34
C ASN A 477 5.98 17.49 16.15
N THR A 478 5.60 18.48 15.34
CA THR A 478 4.83 18.22 14.12
C THR A 478 5.61 17.37 13.11
N PHE A 479 6.90 17.66 12.89
CA PHE A 479 7.79 16.83 12.08
C PHE A 479 8.08 15.50 12.77
N LEU A 480 8.51 15.52 14.04
CA LEU A 480 8.97 14.31 14.72
C LEU A 480 7.87 13.27 14.94
N ASN A 481 6.65 13.69 15.30
CA ASN A 481 5.52 12.78 15.53
C ASN A 481 5.20 11.95 14.27
N ALA A 482 5.40 12.52 13.08
CA ALA A 482 5.18 11.83 11.80
C ALA A 482 6.19 10.70 11.52
N PHE A 483 7.25 10.59 12.34
CA PHE A 483 8.29 9.57 12.29
C PHE A 483 8.51 8.87 13.62
N GLY A 484 7.48 8.84 14.48
CA GLY A 484 7.52 8.10 15.74
C GLY A 484 8.43 8.70 16.82
N LEU A 485 8.85 9.97 16.73
CA LEU A 485 9.69 10.62 17.73
C LEU A 485 9.00 11.87 18.31
N LYS A 486 9.44 12.33 19.47
CA LYS A 486 8.90 13.53 20.15
C LYS A 486 9.92 14.15 21.11
N LEU A 487 9.87 15.47 21.27
CA LEU A 487 10.53 16.19 22.36
C LEU A 487 9.56 16.46 23.50
N LEU A 488 10.01 16.29 24.75
CA LEU A 488 9.29 16.77 25.92
C LEU A 488 9.42 18.29 26.04
N GLY A 489 8.34 18.95 26.46
CA GLY A 489 8.28 20.40 26.69
C GLY A 489 8.98 20.88 27.97
N VAL A 490 9.92 20.10 28.51
CA VAL A 490 10.75 20.41 29.67
C VAL A 490 12.22 20.11 29.36
N TYR A 491 13.12 20.92 29.91
CA TYR A 491 14.54 20.60 29.89
C TYR A 491 14.84 19.39 30.80
N ASN A 492 15.96 18.73 30.53
CA ASN A 492 16.28 17.44 31.13
C ASN A 492 17.14 17.50 32.40
N GLU A 493 17.73 18.65 32.74
CA GLU A 493 18.69 18.85 33.85
C GLU A 493 19.99 18.01 33.72
N ILE A 494 20.30 17.52 32.52
CA ILE A 494 21.47 16.68 32.24
C ILE A 494 22.59 17.52 31.63
N SER A 495 23.65 17.76 32.40
CA SER A 495 24.86 18.44 31.95
C SER A 495 26.11 17.56 32.09
N GLY A 496 27.08 17.73 31.18
CA GLY A 496 28.36 17.03 31.17
C GLY A 496 28.46 15.92 30.12
N ASN A 497 29.57 15.17 30.18
CA ASN A 497 29.86 14.07 29.26
C ASN A 497 29.04 12.82 29.61
N GLN A 498 28.08 12.49 28.75
CA GLN A 498 27.21 11.33 28.88
C GLN A 498 27.85 10.10 28.23
N PRO A 499 28.00 8.97 28.95
CA PRO A 499 28.68 7.79 28.45
C PRO A 499 27.84 7.09 27.37
N VAL A 500 28.47 6.75 26.25
CA VAL A 500 27.84 6.07 25.12
C VAL A 500 28.00 4.56 25.28
N ASN A 501 26.88 3.84 25.26
CA ASN A 501 26.79 2.38 25.37
C ASN A 501 26.11 1.71 24.15
N SER A 502 25.82 2.47 23.09
CA SER A 502 25.16 2.00 21.88
C SER A 502 26.13 1.33 20.90
N SER A 503 25.70 0.25 20.26
CA SER A 503 26.42 -0.42 19.16
C SER A 503 26.10 0.16 17.77
N HIS A 504 25.20 1.14 17.66
CA HIS A 504 24.73 1.67 16.38
C HIS A 504 25.87 2.41 15.63
N PRO A 505 25.97 2.34 14.28
CA PRO A 505 27.12 2.85 13.53
C PRO A 505 27.50 4.32 13.76
N ILE A 506 26.55 5.20 14.14
CA ILE A 506 26.88 6.61 14.47
C ILE A 506 27.80 6.73 15.70
N PHE A 507 27.76 5.74 16.60
CA PHE A 507 28.56 5.69 17.82
C PHE A 507 29.84 4.83 17.69
N ALA A 508 30.17 4.35 16.49
CA ALA A 508 31.37 3.55 16.26
C ALA A 508 32.64 4.32 16.67
N GLY A 509 33.26 3.92 17.78
CA GLY A 509 34.45 4.56 18.36
C GLY A 509 34.17 5.78 19.26
N VAL A 510 32.91 6.06 19.60
CA VAL A 510 32.50 7.18 20.47
C VAL A 510 32.24 6.64 21.89
N LYS A 511 32.93 7.19 22.91
CA LYS A 511 32.79 6.75 24.32
C LYS A 511 31.87 7.65 25.13
N ALA A 512 31.79 8.93 24.78
CA ALA A 512 30.91 9.90 25.41
C ALA A 512 30.56 11.05 24.45
N ILE A 513 29.43 11.71 24.72
CA ILE A 513 29.06 12.98 24.08
C ILE A 513 28.72 14.03 25.15
N TYR A 514 28.95 15.31 24.86
CA TYR A 514 28.60 16.38 25.78
C TYR A 514 27.12 16.78 25.63
N GLN A 515 26.44 17.00 26.75
CA GLN A 515 25.07 17.53 26.85
C GLN A 515 25.05 18.64 27.90
N ASN A 516 24.10 19.58 27.82
CA ASN A 516 23.93 20.68 28.75
C ASN A 516 22.48 21.20 28.82
N ASN A 517 21.61 20.42 29.46
CA ASN A 517 20.23 20.77 29.81
C ASN A 517 19.24 20.86 28.61
N GLY A 518 19.42 20.07 27.56
CA GLY A 518 18.51 19.98 26.42
C GLY A 518 17.11 19.38 26.68
N ASN A 519 16.32 19.23 25.62
CA ASN A 519 14.95 18.65 25.65
C ASN A 519 14.98 17.12 25.58
N SER A 520 14.36 16.42 26.54
CA SER A 520 14.33 14.95 26.51
C SER A 520 13.58 14.41 25.28
N ILE A 521 14.18 13.43 24.59
CA ILE A 521 13.54 12.72 23.47
C ILE A 521 12.68 11.56 24.00
N VAL A 522 11.50 11.38 23.40
CA VAL A 522 10.64 10.21 23.54
C VAL A 522 10.48 9.56 22.16
N ASP A 523 10.80 8.28 22.10
CA ASP A 523 10.39 7.38 21.02
C ASP A 523 8.93 6.94 21.28
N LEU A 524 8.04 7.29 20.35
CA LEU A 524 6.58 7.14 20.44
C LEU A 524 6.10 5.74 20.04
N ASP A 525 6.91 4.99 19.30
CA ASP A 525 6.63 3.59 18.96
C ASP A 525 7.93 2.76 19.09
N PRO A 526 8.31 2.37 20.32
CA PRO A 526 9.53 1.59 20.57
C PRO A 526 9.43 0.12 20.11
N ALA A 527 8.27 -0.28 19.55
CA ALA A 527 8.08 -1.56 18.90
C ALA A 527 8.34 -1.47 17.38
N SER A 528 8.33 -0.28 16.80
CA SER A 528 8.65 -0.05 15.40
C SER A 528 10.08 -0.47 15.05
N GLU A 529 10.25 -1.08 13.87
CA GLU A 529 11.58 -1.30 13.28
C GLU A 529 12.16 -0.03 12.64
N THR A 530 11.38 1.05 12.57
CA THR A 530 11.80 2.33 11.97
C THR A 530 12.38 3.31 12.98
N THR A 531 12.14 3.20 14.28
CA THR A 531 12.68 4.12 15.31
C THR A 531 13.60 3.42 16.31
N GLU A 532 14.54 4.17 16.89
CA GLU A 532 15.32 3.70 18.04
C GLU A 532 15.86 4.85 18.90
N LEU A 533 15.56 4.82 20.20
CA LEU A 533 16.24 5.66 21.21
C LEU A 533 17.62 5.07 21.55
N LEU A 534 18.66 5.52 20.84
CA LEU A 534 20.03 5.00 20.93
C LEU A 534 20.79 5.37 22.19
N LEU A 535 20.51 6.53 22.79
CA LEU A 535 21.14 6.96 24.04
C LEU A 535 20.07 7.47 25.00
N THR A 536 20.08 6.90 26.21
CA THR A 536 19.20 7.26 27.33
C THR A 536 20.07 7.50 28.56
N HIS A 537 19.81 8.56 29.31
CA HIS A 537 20.49 8.83 30.57
C HIS A 537 20.05 7.88 31.68
N THR A 538 20.80 7.81 32.78
CA THR A 538 20.50 6.94 33.94
C THR A 538 19.17 7.27 34.64
N THR A 539 18.63 8.47 34.41
CA THR A 539 17.29 8.91 34.83
C THR A 539 16.15 8.43 33.92
N GLY A 540 16.45 7.74 32.81
CA GLY A 540 15.47 7.31 31.81
C GLY A 540 15.11 8.35 30.74
N GLN A 541 15.72 9.54 30.78
CA GLN A 541 15.51 10.60 29.79
C GLN A 541 16.29 10.33 28.50
N GLY A 542 15.62 10.41 27.35
CA GLY A 542 16.24 10.18 26.04
C GLY A 542 17.12 11.33 25.57
N LEU A 543 18.31 11.01 25.06
CA LEU A 543 19.34 11.97 24.64
C LEU A 543 19.64 11.93 23.13
N ILE A 544 19.69 10.74 22.52
CA ILE A 544 19.89 10.57 21.08
C ILE A 544 18.93 9.50 20.55
N ALA A 545 18.17 9.80 19.51
CA ALA A 545 17.29 8.87 18.81
C ALA A 545 17.52 8.89 17.29
N VAL A 546 17.05 7.87 16.58
CA VAL A 546 17.06 7.80 15.11
C VAL A 546 15.75 7.31 14.51
N THR A 547 15.55 7.63 13.24
CA THR A 547 14.57 6.96 12.36
C THR A 547 15.30 6.39 11.12
N VAL A 548 14.84 5.23 10.62
CA VAL A 548 15.34 4.50 9.44
C VAL A 548 14.18 3.80 8.69
N SER A 549 14.41 3.34 7.46
CA SER A 549 13.45 2.51 6.73
C SER A 549 13.28 1.09 7.28
N GLU A 550 14.39 0.47 7.66
CA GLU A 550 14.52 -0.88 8.22
C GLU A 550 15.76 -0.88 9.14
N LYS A 551 15.73 -1.63 10.23
CA LYS A 551 16.79 -1.60 11.24
C LYS A 551 18.05 -2.32 10.75
N THR A 552 19.09 -1.57 10.37
CA THR A 552 20.33 -2.13 9.81
C THR A 552 21.10 -2.97 10.83
N SER A 553 20.95 -4.29 10.76
CA SER A 553 21.55 -5.27 11.66
C SER A 553 23.04 -5.48 11.39
N THR A 554 23.90 -4.72 12.07
CA THR A 554 25.36 -4.85 11.95
C THR A 554 25.92 -5.96 12.83
N LEU A 555 25.91 -7.20 12.33
CA LEU A 555 26.74 -8.30 12.84
C LEU A 555 27.52 -9.02 11.73
N SER A 556 28.68 -9.57 12.08
CA SER A 556 29.69 -10.02 11.12
C SER A 556 29.53 -11.48 10.69
N SER A 557 29.80 -11.74 9.40
CA SER A 557 30.37 -12.99 8.84
C SER A 557 29.69 -14.34 9.15
N LYS A 558 28.83 -14.78 8.20
CA LYS A 558 28.71 -16.13 7.55
C LYS A 558 29.10 -17.44 8.30
N PRO A 559 28.45 -18.60 8.01
CA PRO A 559 27.92 -18.96 6.67
C PRO A 559 26.54 -19.67 6.56
N THR A 560 25.79 -19.25 5.53
CA THR A 560 25.02 -20.08 4.57
C THR A 560 23.99 -21.12 5.08
N GLU A 561 22.69 -20.89 4.83
CA GLU A 561 21.88 -21.82 4.02
C GLU A 561 20.64 -21.18 3.34
N SER A 562 20.03 -21.96 2.44
CA SER A 562 18.86 -21.74 1.55
C SER A 562 18.02 -20.43 1.58
N SER A 563 17.80 -19.87 0.39
CA SER A 563 16.72 -18.91 0.06
C SER A 563 15.34 -19.57 -0.01
N GLN A 564 14.29 -18.91 0.50
CA GLN A 564 12.90 -19.08 0.05
C GLN A 564 12.11 -17.75 0.05
N THR A 565 11.39 -17.54 -1.05
CA THR A 565 10.20 -16.70 -1.33
C THR A 565 9.63 -15.75 -0.25
N GLN A 566 9.40 -14.49 -0.65
CA GLN A 566 8.46 -13.56 0.00
C GLN A 566 6.99 -13.94 -0.31
N THR A 567 6.08 -13.61 0.62
CA THR A 567 4.61 -13.73 0.48
C THR A 567 3.94 -12.44 1.01
N PRO A 568 2.71 -12.08 0.58
CA PRO A 568 2.14 -10.75 0.85
C PRO A 568 1.78 -10.46 2.30
N LEU A 569 1.78 -9.15 2.64
CA LEU A 569 1.32 -8.61 3.92
C LEU A 569 -0.18 -8.85 4.14
N ASN A 570 -0.55 -9.54 5.23
CA ASN A 570 -1.86 -9.43 5.88
C ASN A 570 -1.86 -10.12 7.26
N ASN A 571 -1.45 -9.41 8.32
CA ASN A 571 -1.65 -9.86 9.70
C ASN A 571 -1.67 -8.67 10.67
N VAL A 572 -2.84 -8.28 11.18
CA VAL A 572 -2.96 -7.27 12.24
C VAL A 572 -2.86 -8.00 13.58
N GLN A 573 -1.73 -7.84 14.27
CA GLN A 573 -1.45 -8.55 15.52
C GLN A 573 -2.02 -7.78 16.72
N ILE A 574 -3.16 -8.23 17.26
CA ILE A 574 -3.71 -7.77 18.54
C ILE A 574 -2.70 -8.08 19.67
N GLY A 575 -2.56 -7.15 20.61
CA GLY A 575 -1.61 -7.21 21.71
C GLY A 575 -1.95 -8.24 22.80
N LYS A 576 -1.09 -8.34 23.81
CA LYS A 576 -1.16 -9.40 24.83
C LYS A 576 -1.64 -8.86 26.18
N ILE A 577 -2.56 -9.59 26.82
CA ILE A 577 -3.01 -9.31 28.18
C ILE A 577 -2.48 -10.39 29.12
N VAL A 578 -1.99 -10.01 30.30
CA VAL A 578 -1.86 -10.87 31.49
C VAL A 578 -2.79 -10.32 32.56
N VAL A 579 -3.68 -11.16 33.09
CA VAL A 579 -4.52 -10.83 34.24
C VAL A 579 -4.04 -11.65 35.42
N ASN A 580 -3.84 -11.00 36.56
CA ASN A 580 -3.59 -11.61 37.85
C ASN A 580 -4.74 -11.26 38.81
N ALA A 581 -5.23 -12.26 39.53
CA ALA A 581 -6.25 -12.11 40.55
C ALA A 581 -5.85 -11.13 41.68
N ASP A 582 -4.55 -10.90 41.87
CA ASP A 582 -3.99 -10.41 43.13
C ASP A 582 -2.76 -9.50 42.94
N GLU A 583 -2.66 -8.41 43.71
CA GLU A 583 -1.54 -7.47 43.65
C GLU A 583 -0.32 -7.92 44.44
N TRP A 584 -0.51 -8.76 45.46
CA TRP A 584 0.57 -9.17 46.35
C TRP A 584 1.64 -9.98 45.63
N THR A 585 1.31 -10.62 44.50
CA THR A 585 2.29 -11.34 43.67
C THR A 585 3.49 -10.49 43.28
N LEU A 586 3.30 -9.21 42.93
CA LEU A 586 4.40 -8.33 42.49
C LEU A 586 4.89 -7.35 43.58
N SER A 587 4.26 -7.36 44.76
CA SER A 587 4.75 -6.64 45.94
C SER A 587 6.11 -7.15 46.44
N ASN A 588 6.82 -6.33 47.23
CA ASN A 588 8.03 -6.74 47.96
C ASN A 588 7.81 -8.01 48.79
N THR A 589 6.60 -8.22 49.31
CA THR A 589 6.20 -9.42 50.05
C THR A 589 6.10 -10.62 49.12
N GLY A 590 5.51 -10.48 47.93
CA GLY A 590 5.45 -11.55 46.91
C GLY A 590 6.82 -12.00 46.45
N PHE A 591 7.72 -11.05 46.17
CA PHE A 591 9.13 -11.32 45.87
C PHE A 591 9.88 -12.03 47.01
N THR A 592 9.50 -11.77 48.28
CA THR A 592 10.13 -12.39 49.45
C THR A 592 9.59 -13.80 49.73
N GLN A 593 8.27 -14.00 49.60
CA GLN A 593 7.61 -15.29 49.88
C GLN A 593 7.79 -16.28 48.72
N ALA A 594 7.74 -15.81 47.47
CA ALA A 594 7.98 -16.58 46.27
C ALA A 594 9.16 -15.99 45.46
N PRO A 595 10.41 -16.39 45.73
CA PRO A 595 11.59 -15.86 45.04
C PRO A 595 11.58 -16.00 43.50
N ASP A 596 10.86 -16.99 42.98
CA ASP A 596 10.66 -17.20 41.54
C ASP A 596 9.88 -16.06 40.86
N THR A 597 9.23 -15.17 41.63
CA THR A 597 8.54 -13.96 41.13
C THR A 597 9.43 -13.09 40.24
N ALA A 598 10.74 -13.01 40.55
CA ALA A 598 11.69 -12.28 39.71
C ALA A 598 11.83 -12.89 38.30
N THR A 599 11.74 -14.22 38.20
CA THR A 599 11.72 -14.94 36.91
C THR A 599 10.38 -14.75 36.22
N PHE A 600 9.25 -14.87 36.96
CA PHE A 600 7.90 -14.66 36.43
C PHE A 600 7.75 -13.29 35.74
N VAL A 601 8.12 -12.20 36.43
CA VAL A 601 7.97 -10.85 35.85
C VAL A 601 8.97 -10.57 34.73
N THR A 602 10.17 -11.16 34.79
CA THR A 602 11.14 -11.13 33.68
C THR A 602 10.61 -11.87 32.44
N ASN A 603 9.89 -12.98 32.63
CA ASN A 603 9.29 -13.73 31.54
C ASN A 603 8.08 -12.99 30.94
N ILE A 604 7.26 -12.31 31.75
CA ILE A 604 6.19 -11.42 31.26
C ILE A 604 6.79 -10.30 30.40
N ALA A 605 7.83 -9.62 30.89
CA ALA A 605 8.52 -8.57 30.13
C ALA A 605 9.02 -9.07 28.76
N LYS A 606 9.73 -10.22 28.75
CA LYS A 606 10.17 -10.89 27.50
C LYS A 606 9.00 -11.28 26.58
N TRP A 607 7.90 -11.77 27.15
CA TRP A 607 6.75 -12.22 26.36
C TRP A 607 6.00 -11.04 25.72
N PHE A 608 5.87 -9.92 26.44
CA PHE A 608 5.37 -8.66 25.88
C PHE A 608 6.28 -8.15 24.75
N THR A 609 7.59 -8.01 24.98
CA THR A 609 8.52 -7.48 23.96
C THR A 609 8.81 -8.41 22.78
N GLY A 610 8.32 -9.66 22.81
CA GLY A 610 8.61 -10.67 21.78
C GLY A 610 10.00 -11.28 21.88
N GLY A 611 10.65 -11.17 23.05
CA GLY A 611 11.99 -11.70 23.32
C GLY A 611 13.11 -10.66 23.27
N ARG A 612 12.82 -9.39 22.93
CA ARG A 612 13.81 -8.30 23.00
C ARG A 612 14.37 -8.17 24.43
N SER A 613 15.67 -7.94 24.54
CA SER A 613 16.40 -7.75 25.81
C SER A 613 16.28 -6.35 26.41
N THR A 614 15.49 -5.48 25.76
CA THR A 614 15.17 -4.11 26.18
C THR A 614 13.70 -3.83 25.86
N GLY A 615 13.16 -2.76 26.45
CA GLY A 615 11.76 -2.34 26.32
C GLY A 615 11.32 -1.44 27.47
N LYS A 616 10.25 -0.67 27.28
CA LYS A 616 9.72 0.31 28.24
C LYS A 616 8.41 -0.16 28.84
N PHE A 617 8.30 -0.13 30.17
CA PHE A 617 7.07 -0.43 30.90
C PHE A 617 6.66 0.72 31.81
N HIS A 618 5.34 0.89 31.98
CA HIS A 618 4.78 1.92 32.85
C HIS A 618 3.69 1.36 33.76
N ALA A 619 3.83 1.56 35.06
CA ALA A 619 2.78 1.32 36.04
C ALA A 619 1.85 2.54 36.17
N TYR A 620 0.69 2.48 35.51
CA TYR A 620 -0.37 3.48 35.66
C TYR A 620 -1.18 3.24 36.95
N SER A 621 -0.48 3.26 38.09
CA SER A 621 -1.03 2.90 39.39
C SER A 621 -0.26 3.57 40.52
N THR A 622 -0.94 3.77 41.65
CA THR A 622 -0.38 4.16 42.95
C THR A 622 -0.31 3.00 43.95
N ASN A 623 -0.77 1.80 43.58
CA ASN A 623 -0.78 0.62 44.44
C ASN A 623 0.65 0.07 44.67
N PHE A 624 0.91 -0.41 45.89
CA PHE A 624 2.23 -0.92 46.32
C PHE A 624 2.74 -2.07 45.42
N GLY A 625 1.87 -2.98 44.99
CA GLY A 625 2.21 -4.12 44.12
C GLY A 625 2.80 -3.74 42.75
N LEU A 626 2.73 -2.47 42.33
CA LEU A 626 3.41 -1.95 41.14
C LEU A 626 4.38 -0.79 41.40
N THR A 627 4.40 -0.21 42.60
CA THR A 627 5.21 0.98 42.93
C THR A 627 6.37 0.69 43.88
N GLU A 628 6.42 -0.51 44.48
CA GLU A 628 7.52 -0.93 45.34
C GLU A 628 8.84 -1.22 44.59
N SER A 629 9.95 -1.08 45.32
CA SER A 629 11.30 -0.98 44.74
C SER A 629 11.86 -2.29 44.15
N VAL A 630 11.50 -3.47 44.67
CA VAL A 630 12.06 -4.75 44.19
C VAL A 630 11.57 -5.09 42.78
N LEU A 631 10.32 -4.73 42.43
CA LEU A 631 9.79 -4.86 41.07
C LEU A 631 10.60 -4.01 40.08
N ALA A 632 10.74 -2.71 40.37
CA ALA A 632 11.50 -1.78 39.53
C ALA A 632 12.97 -2.22 39.36
N GLN A 633 13.62 -2.65 40.44
CA GLN A 633 15.00 -3.19 40.41
C GLN A 633 15.11 -4.47 39.58
N THR A 634 14.09 -5.34 39.62
CA THR A 634 14.07 -6.59 38.84
C THR A 634 13.96 -6.30 37.34
N ILE A 635 13.01 -5.43 36.95
CA ILE A 635 12.81 -5.01 35.56
C ILE A 635 14.07 -4.33 35.01
N ALA A 636 14.67 -3.40 35.77
CA ALA A 636 15.93 -2.74 35.42
C ALA A 636 17.10 -3.73 35.27
N LYS A 637 17.25 -4.67 36.21
CA LYS A 637 18.29 -5.71 36.17
C LYS A 637 18.13 -6.68 34.99
N ALA A 638 16.91 -6.85 34.48
CA ALA A 638 16.61 -7.65 33.30
C ALA A 638 16.83 -6.90 31.96
N GLY A 639 17.18 -5.61 31.98
CA GLY A 639 17.47 -4.79 30.79
C GLY A 639 16.34 -3.86 30.34
N TYR A 640 15.26 -3.77 31.10
CA TYR A 640 14.04 -3.03 30.75
C TYR A 640 13.89 -1.74 31.56
N THR A 641 13.24 -0.72 30.98
CA THR A 641 12.92 0.53 31.69
C THR A 641 11.60 0.38 32.44
N TRP A 642 11.57 0.76 33.71
CA TRP A 642 10.35 0.82 34.53
C TRP A 642 10.06 2.27 34.92
N THR A 643 8.80 2.70 34.75
CA THR A 643 8.31 4.00 35.22
C THR A 643 6.97 3.83 35.94
N THR A 644 6.59 4.76 36.81
CA THR A 644 5.40 4.65 37.65
C THR A 644 4.65 5.97 37.77
N GLY A 645 3.34 5.91 38.03
CA GLY A 645 2.55 7.04 38.50
C GLY A 645 1.76 7.75 37.40
N LYS A 646 0.56 8.21 37.76
CA LYS A 646 -0.52 8.61 36.84
C LYS A 646 -0.35 9.97 36.14
N ILE A 647 0.89 10.44 36.02
CA ILE A 647 1.25 11.76 35.47
C ILE A 647 1.25 11.73 33.93
N ILE A 648 1.41 10.55 33.31
CA ILE A 648 1.23 10.41 31.86
C ILE A 648 -0.22 10.67 31.46
N LYS A 649 -0.43 11.22 30.26
CA LYS A 649 -1.76 11.32 29.67
C LYS A 649 -2.26 9.91 29.36
N PHE A 650 -3.48 9.58 29.78
CA PHE A 650 -4.05 8.26 29.53
C PHE A 650 -4.83 8.25 28.22
N ASP A 651 -4.11 8.25 27.09
CA ASP A 651 -4.68 8.13 25.74
C ASP A 651 -3.89 7.16 24.86
N LEU A 652 -4.51 6.68 23.78
CA LEU A 652 -3.96 5.66 22.89
C LEU A 652 -2.53 6.00 22.39
N PRO A 653 -2.25 7.22 21.88
CA PRO A 653 -0.90 7.60 21.46
C PRO A 653 0.13 7.57 22.60
N THR A 654 -0.26 7.90 23.83
CA THR A 654 0.68 7.85 24.98
C THR A 654 0.92 6.42 25.46
N LEU A 655 -0.10 5.55 25.46
CA LEU A 655 0.07 4.15 25.86
C LEU A 655 0.92 3.36 24.86
N LEU A 656 0.79 3.62 23.55
CA LEU A 656 1.62 3.02 22.49
C LEU A 656 3.12 3.33 22.63
N THR A 657 3.51 4.36 23.39
CA THR A 657 4.93 4.63 23.69
C THR A 657 5.59 3.62 24.64
N TYR A 658 4.84 2.61 25.10
CA TYR A 658 5.29 1.57 26.04
C TYR A 658 5.05 0.16 25.50
N ASP A 659 6.04 -0.71 25.67
CA ASP A 659 5.96 -2.15 25.37
C ASP A 659 5.02 -2.90 26.30
N GLY A 660 4.59 -2.29 27.41
CA GLY A 660 3.43 -2.72 28.18
C GLY A 660 3.03 -1.77 29.29
N ILE A 661 1.72 -1.64 29.51
CA ILE A 661 1.14 -0.89 30.64
C ILE A 661 0.77 -1.86 31.76
N PHE A 662 1.21 -1.56 32.97
CA PHE A 662 0.87 -2.30 34.18
C PHE A 662 -0.17 -1.50 34.97
N LEU A 663 -1.32 -2.10 35.26
CA LEU A 663 -2.40 -1.50 36.03
C LEU A 663 -2.69 -2.34 37.28
N CYS A 664 -3.10 -1.66 38.35
CA CYS A 664 -3.41 -2.29 39.62
C CYS A 664 -4.29 -1.35 40.45
N GLY A 665 -5.55 -1.75 40.72
CA GLY A 665 -6.54 -1.03 41.54
C GLY A 665 -7.05 0.31 41.01
N ASP A 666 -6.16 1.20 40.58
CA ASP A 666 -6.40 2.59 40.21
C ASP A 666 -7.36 2.77 39.01
N LEU A 667 -8.16 3.84 39.00
CA LEU A 667 -9.06 4.13 37.87
C LEU A 667 -8.28 4.46 36.58
N ALA A 668 -8.69 3.84 35.47
CA ALA A 668 -8.17 4.05 34.12
C ALA A 668 -9.33 3.99 33.11
N ASP A 669 -9.12 4.48 31.89
CA ASP A 669 -10.14 4.44 30.84
C ASP A 669 -10.15 3.08 30.13
N ASN A 670 -11.24 2.33 30.29
CA ASN A 670 -11.39 1.00 29.70
C ASN A 670 -11.44 1.02 28.17
N GLN A 671 -11.97 2.08 27.53
CA GLN A 671 -12.03 2.17 26.08
C GLN A 671 -10.63 2.42 25.51
N VAL A 672 -9.86 3.32 26.12
CA VAL A 672 -8.44 3.54 25.77
C VAL A 672 -7.62 2.25 25.91
N LEU A 673 -7.88 1.42 26.93
CA LEU A 673 -7.22 0.12 27.10
C LEU A 673 -7.64 -0.90 26.03
N ILE A 674 -8.93 -0.96 25.67
CA ILE A 674 -9.42 -1.81 24.59
C ILE A 674 -8.75 -1.44 23.26
N ASP A 675 -8.68 -0.16 22.94
CA ASP A 675 -8.12 0.32 21.67
C ASP A 675 -6.59 0.20 21.64
N TYR A 676 -5.91 0.38 22.78
CA TYR A 676 -4.48 0.12 22.93
C TYR A 676 -4.12 -1.34 22.68
N VAL A 677 -4.85 -2.30 23.25
CA VAL A 677 -4.59 -3.73 22.99
C VAL A 677 -4.95 -4.11 21.55
N LYS A 678 -6.04 -3.58 20.98
CA LYS A 678 -6.38 -3.78 19.55
C LYS A 678 -5.30 -3.24 18.61
N ALA A 679 -4.61 -2.17 18.99
CA ALA A 679 -3.48 -1.60 18.25
C ALA A 679 -2.13 -2.32 18.49
N GLY A 680 -2.12 -3.46 19.19
CA GLY A 680 -0.91 -4.27 19.45
C GLY A 680 -0.28 -4.09 20.84
N GLY A 681 -0.78 -3.17 21.65
CA GLY A 681 -0.29 -2.86 22.99
C GLY A 681 -0.46 -3.99 24.01
N ASN A 682 0.46 -4.11 24.97
CA ASN A 682 0.41 -5.17 25.98
C ASN A 682 -0.04 -4.63 27.35
N VAL A 683 -0.88 -5.38 28.06
CA VAL A 683 -1.41 -4.99 29.38
C VAL A 683 -1.15 -6.07 30.42
N TYR A 684 -0.56 -5.68 31.56
CA TYR A 684 -0.64 -6.47 32.79
C TYR A 684 -1.67 -5.82 33.72
N LEU A 685 -2.60 -6.60 34.26
CA LEU A 685 -3.58 -6.15 35.25
C LEU A 685 -3.48 -6.98 36.53
N GLY A 686 -3.22 -6.32 37.66
CA GLY A 686 -3.46 -6.87 38.99
C GLY A 686 -4.83 -6.44 39.52
N ALA A 687 -5.61 -7.40 40.02
CA ALA A 687 -6.84 -7.19 40.79
C ALA A 687 -6.58 -7.45 42.30
N GLY A 688 -7.64 -7.51 43.11
CA GLY A 688 -7.55 -7.91 44.53
C GLY A 688 -7.26 -6.78 45.52
N THR A 689 -7.01 -5.56 45.03
CA THR A 689 -6.36 -4.45 45.75
C THR A 689 -7.11 -3.84 46.94
N GLY A 690 -8.30 -4.33 47.27
CA GLY A 690 -9.16 -3.71 48.28
C GLY A 690 -9.91 -2.47 47.80
N ALA A 691 -9.64 -1.97 46.59
CA ALA A 691 -9.96 -0.60 46.15
C ALA A 691 -11.45 -0.34 45.82
N GLY A 692 -12.30 -0.42 46.85
CA GLY A 692 -13.76 -0.35 46.75
C GLY A 692 -14.48 -1.65 47.10
N GLY A 693 -13.73 -2.68 47.51
CA GLY A 693 -14.23 -4.03 47.66
C GLY A 693 -14.30 -4.80 46.33
N PRO A 694 -14.50 -6.13 46.39
CA PRO A 694 -14.22 -7.01 45.26
C PRO A 694 -15.17 -6.79 44.09
N GLN A 695 -16.44 -6.45 44.35
CA GLN A 695 -17.43 -6.13 43.32
C GLN A 695 -17.08 -4.83 42.60
N GLN A 696 -16.70 -3.76 43.32
CA GLN A 696 -16.40 -2.47 42.69
C GLN A 696 -15.08 -2.50 41.89
N GLU A 697 -14.12 -3.35 42.28
CA GLU A 697 -12.92 -3.60 41.50
C GLU A 697 -13.18 -4.49 40.28
N ALA A 698 -14.03 -5.52 40.41
CA ALA A 698 -14.47 -6.31 39.26
C ALA A 698 -15.21 -5.44 38.24
N ASP A 699 -16.17 -4.60 38.66
CA ASP A 699 -16.92 -3.70 37.79
C ASP A 699 -16.02 -2.64 37.10
N ARG A 700 -14.94 -2.22 37.77
CA ARG A 700 -13.92 -1.29 37.22
C ARG A 700 -13.23 -1.86 35.99
N TRP A 701 -12.87 -3.14 36.01
CA TRP A 701 -12.03 -3.77 34.98
C TRP A 701 -12.80 -4.65 34.00
N ASN A 702 -13.98 -5.16 34.37
CA ASN A 702 -14.74 -6.09 33.53
C ASN A 702 -15.15 -5.48 32.18
N THR A 703 -15.29 -4.15 32.07
CA THR A 703 -15.55 -3.51 30.76
C THR A 703 -14.38 -3.74 29.78
N PHE A 704 -13.13 -3.62 30.24
CA PHE A 704 -11.94 -3.95 29.45
C PHE A 704 -11.79 -5.47 29.26
N LEU A 705 -11.87 -6.26 30.33
CA LEU A 705 -11.60 -7.69 30.27
C LEU A 705 -12.62 -8.49 29.43
N ASN A 706 -13.91 -8.14 29.50
CA ASN A 706 -14.96 -8.82 28.74
C ASN A 706 -14.70 -8.71 27.22
N ALA A 707 -14.07 -7.62 26.76
CA ALA A 707 -13.74 -7.40 25.34
C ALA A 707 -12.65 -8.36 24.81
N PHE A 708 -11.98 -9.10 25.71
CA PHE A 708 -10.94 -10.09 25.39
C PHE A 708 -11.23 -11.46 26.03
N GLY A 709 -12.51 -11.76 26.30
CA GLY A 709 -12.94 -13.07 26.78
C GLY A 709 -12.61 -13.40 28.24
N LEU A 710 -12.24 -12.42 29.07
CA LEU A 710 -11.89 -12.61 30.48
C LEU A 710 -12.81 -11.82 31.41
N LYS A 711 -12.90 -12.22 32.68
CA LYS A 711 -13.73 -11.54 33.69
C LYS A 711 -13.19 -11.76 35.11
N LEU A 712 -13.29 -10.76 35.96
CA LEU A 712 -13.12 -10.89 37.42
C LEU A 712 -14.48 -11.14 38.09
N LEU A 713 -14.51 -12.06 39.06
CA LEU A 713 -15.64 -12.23 39.97
C LEU A 713 -15.67 -11.12 41.03
N GLY A 714 -16.87 -10.66 41.38
CA GLY A 714 -17.09 -9.61 42.39
C GLY A 714 -16.95 -10.06 43.84
N VAL A 715 -16.22 -11.15 44.10
CA VAL A 715 -15.92 -11.70 45.43
C VAL A 715 -14.43 -11.99 45.54
N TYR A 716 -13.87 -11.85 46.74
CA TYR A 716 -12.52 -12.34 47.02
C TYR A 716 -12.50 -13.87 47.11
N ASN A 717 -11.33 -14.46 46.87
CA ASN A 717 -11.18 -15.88 46.60
C ASN A 717 -10.79 -16.75 47.81
N GLU A 718 -10.44 -16.14 48.95
CA GLU A 718 -9.91 -16.77 50.18
C GLU A 718 -8.60 -17.58 49.98
N ILE A 719 -7.84 -17.27 48.93
CA ILE A 719 -6.60 -17.97 48.56
C ILE A 719 -5.38 -17.13 48.97
N SER A 720 -4.66 -17.57 50.00
CA SER A 720 -3.42 -16.95 50.47
C SER A 720 -2.23 -17.92 50.47
N GLY A 721 -1.02 -17.37 50.30
CA GLY A 721 0.24 -18.11 50.30
C GLY A 721 0.78 -18.44 48.90
N ASN A 722 1.84 -19.25 48.86
CA ASN A 722 2.52 -19.65 47.63
C ASN A 722 1.71 -20.72 46.87
N GLN A 723 1.15 -20.33 45.73
CA GLN A 723 0.35 -21.21 44.87
C GLN A 723 1.26 -21.92 43.85
N PRO A 724 1.23 -23.27 43.77
CA PRO A 724 2.12 -24.04 42.91
C PRO A 724 1.77 -23.87 41.43
N VAL A 725 2.77 -23.58 40.62
CA VAL A 725 2.63 -23.38 39.17
C VAL A 725 2.78 -24.71 38.43
N ASN A 726 1.77 -25.08 37.66
CA ASN A 726 1.69 -26.30 36.86
C ASN A 726 1.52 -26.02 35.34
N SER A 727 1.82 -24.80 34.91
CA SER A 727 1.59 -24.31 33.55
C SER A 727 2.85 -24.39 32.67
N SER A 728 2.69 -24.79 31.41
CA SER A 728 3.78 -24.82 30.42
C SER A 728 3.93 -23.52 29.61
N HIS A 729 3.14 -22.49 29.90
CA HIS A 729 3.17 -21.22 29.17
C HIS A 729 4.46 -20.42 29.44
N PRO A 730 5.02 -19.66 28.47
CA PRO A 730 6.37 -19.08 28.60
C PRO A 730 6.55 -18.12 29.79
N ILE A 731 5.49 -17.44 30.25
CA ILE A 731 5.57 -16.57 31.44
C ILE A 731 5.96 -17.35 32.71
N PHE A 732 5.68 -18.65 32.76
CA PHE A 732 5.98 -19.55 33.88
C PHE A 732 7.28 -20.35 33.69
N ALA A 733 8.06 -20.10 32.64
CA ALA A 733 9.31 -20.81 32.39
C ALA A 733 10.29 -20.66 33.58
N GLY A 734 10.50 -21.73 34.34
CA GLY A 734 11.35 -21.76 35.54
C GLY A 734 10.68 -21.27 36.84
N VAL A 735 9.38 -20.98 36.82
CA VAL A 735 8.60 -20.52 37.99
C VAL A 735 7.87 -21.70 38.63
N LYS A 736 8.12 -21.99 39.91
CA LYS A 736 7.50 -23.13 40.63
C LYS A 736 6.29 -22.74 41.46
N ALA A 737 6.26 -21.51 41.96
CA ALA A 737 5.14 -20.96 42.71
C ALA A 737 5.09 -19.43 42.60
N ILE A 738 3.91 -18.86 42.81
CA ILE A 738 3.70 -17.40 42.96
C ILE A 738 2.92 -17.12 44.24
N TYR A 739 3.16 -15.98 44.88
CA TYR A 739 2.43 -15.58 46.09
C TYR A 739 1.08 -14.94 45.72
N GLN A 740 0.03 -15.29 46.45
CA GLN A 740 -1.32 -14.71 46.38
C GLN A 740 -1.80 -14.41 47.81
N ASN A 741 -2.74 -13.48 47.99
CA ASN A 741 -3.32 -13.13 49.28
C ASN A 741 -4.73 -12.52 49.16
N ASN A 742 -5.72 -13.38 48.85
CA ASN A 742 -7.15 -13.07 48.86
C ASN A 742 -7.66 -12.11 47.76
N GLY A 743 -7.08 -12.18 46.55
CA GLY A 743 -7.53 -11.43 45.38
C GLY A 743 -8.88 -11.86 44.76
N ASN A 744 -9.20 -11.33 43.57
CA ASN A 744 -10.43 -11.58 42.81
C ASN A 744 -10.25 -12.72 41.79
N SER A 745 -11.04 -13.79 41.88
CA SER A 745 -10.94 -14.92 40.94
C SER A 745 -11.27 -14.56 39.49
N ILE A 746 -10.44 -15.05 38.56
CA ILE A 746 -10.61 -14.85 37.12
C ILE A 746 -11.46 -15.97 36.52
N VAL A 747 -12.36 -15.60 35.62
CA VAL A 747 -13.18 -16.48 34.78
C VAL A 747 -12.84 -16.23 33.32
N ASP A 748 -12.79 -17.32 32.55
CA ASP A 748 -12.68 -17.32 31.10
C ASP A 748 -14.10 -17.42 30.52
N LEU A 749 -14.49 -16.44 29.70
CA LEU A 749 -15.84 -16.30 29.14
C LEU A 749 -16.04 -17.13 27.88
N ASP A 750 -14.95 -17.45 27.16
CA ASP A 750 -14.98 -18.43 26.07
C ASP A 750 -13.80 -19.41 26.20
N PRO A 751 -13.92 -20.45 27.05
CA PRO A 751 -12.89 -21.47 27.20
C PRO A 751 -12.64 -22.33 25.95
N ALA A 752 -13.43 -22.18 24.87
CA ALA A 752 -13.16 -22.80 23.58
C ALA A 752 -12.26 -21.92 22.68
N SER A 753 -12.03 -20.66 23.07
CA SER A 753 -11.26 -19.70 22.30
C SER A 753 -9.76 -20.02 22.26
N GLN A 754 -9.15 -19.66 21.13
CA GLN A 754 -7.70 -19.66 20.98
C GLN A 754 -7.07 -18.33 21.45
N THR A 755 -7.87 -17.27 21.65
CA THR A 755 -7.39 -15.93 22.03
C THR A 755 -7.32 -15.69 23.54
N ASN A 756 -7.86 -16.56 24.39
CA ASN A 756 -7.90 -16.39 25.85
C ASN A 756 -7.66 -17.73 26.58
N GLN A 757 -7.17 -17.68 27.82
CA GLN A 757 -6.93 -18.87 28.65
C GLN A 757 -6.70 -18.54 30.14
N ILE A 758 -7.30 -19.29 31.07
CA ILE A 758 -6.77 -19.43 32.45
C ILE A 758 -5.49 -20.28 32.43
N LEU A 759 -4.35 -19.71 32.81
CA LEU A 759 -3.06 -20.40 32.84
C LEU A 759 -2.71 -21.00 34.20
N LEU A 760 -3.24 -20.43 35.29
CA LEU A 760 -3.07 -20.94 36.64
C LEU A 760 -4.42 -20.98 37.35
N THR A 761 -4.77 -22.16 37.86
CA THR A 761 -6.02 -22.42 38.59
C THR A 761 -5.67 -23.02 39.95
N HIS A 762 -6.29 -22.52 41.02
CA HIS A 762 -6.15 -23.07 42.35
C HIS A 762 -6.80 -24.47 42.46
N THR A 763 -6.42 -25.23 43.49
CA THR A 763 -6.98 -26.57 43.78
C THR A 763 -8.51 -26.60 43.96
N THR A 764 -9.12 -25.45 44.29
CA THR A 764 -10.59 -25.27 44.38
C THR A 764 -11.26 -24.92 43.04
N GLY A 765 -10.53 -24.92 41.92
CA GLY A 765 -11.05 -24.60 40.59
C GLY A 765 -11.12 -23.11 40.24
N GLN A 766 -10.68 -22.23 41.14
CA GLN A 766 -10.69 -20.78 40.94
C GLN A 766 -9.48 -20.30 40.11
N GLY A 767 -9.70 -19.46 39.08
CA GLY A 767 -8.63 -18.91 38.23
C GLY A 767 -7.83 -17.82 38.92
N LEU A 768 -6.49 -17.91 38.85
CA LEU A 768 -5.54 -16.99 39.51
C LEU A 768 -4.72 -16.16 38.52
N ILE A 769 -4.27 -16.76 37.40
CA ILE A 769 -3.57 -16.07 36.32
C ILE A 769 -4.22 -16.47 34.99
N ALA A 770 -4.50 -15.48 34.15
CA ALA A 770 -5.04 -15.66 32.81
C ALA A 770 -4.30 -14.81 31.77
N VAL A 771 -4.47 -15.13 30.49
CA VAL A 771 -3.96 -14.32 29.37
C VAL A 771 -4.98 -14.17 28.25
N ALA A 772 -4.79 -13.12 27.44
CA ALA A 772 -5.38 -13.01 26.12
C ALA A 772 -4.34 -12.59 25.06
N VAL A 773 -4.50 -13.04 23.81
CA VAL A 773 -3.57 -12.88 22.67
C VAL A 773 -4.31 -12.95 21.33
N SER A 774 -3.70 -12.47 20.24
CA SER A 774 -4.26 -12.60 18.88
C SER A 774 -4.31 -14.05 18.35
N ASP A 775 -3.34 -14.89 18.71
CA ASP A 775 -3.20 -16.26 18.21
C ASP A 775 -2.34 -17.12 19.17
N LYS A 776 -2.71 -18.39 19.38
CA LYS A 776 -2.00 -19.31 20.32
C LYS A 776 -0.74 -19.97 19.75
N THR A 777 -0.29 -19.56 18.56
CA THR A 777 0.72 -20.26 17.74
C THR A 777 2.14 -20.29 18.33
N ASN A 778 2.40 -19.62 19.47
CA ASN A 778 3.71 -19.57 20.12
C ASN A 778 3.81 -20.30 21.49
N THR A 779 2.93 -21.28 21.76
CA THR A 779 3.32 -22.46 22.57
C THR A 779 2.45 -23.69 22.30
N LEU A 780 3.02 -24.73 21.67
CA LEU A 780 2.99 -26.12 22.13
C LEU A 780 3.82 -27.01 21.18
N SER A 781 4.51 -28.02 21.71
CA SER A 781 5.37 -28.90 20.93
C SER A 781 4.62 -30.14 20.41
N SER A 782 4.58 -30.26 19.08
CA SER A 782 4.53 -31.53 18.33
C SER A 782 3.81 -32.74 18.95
N SER A 783 2.50 -32.88 18.70
CA SER A 783 1.87 -34.11 18.18
C SER A 783 0.36 -33.94 17.99
N GLU A 784 -0.21 -34.61 16.99
CA GLU A 784 -1.66 -34.83 16.72
C GLU A 784 -2.56 -33.56 16.69
N LEU A 785 -3.17 -33.18 15.56
CA LEU A 785 -4.27 -33.92 14.91
C LEU A 785 -4.46 -33.52 13.43
N THR A 786 -5.41 -34.17 12.74
CA THR A 786 -5.62 -34.10 11.29
C THR A 786 -6.31 -32.84 10.79
N GLY A 787 -5.94 -32.38 9.59
CA GLY A 787 -6.30 -31.06 9.05
C GLY A 787 -7.77 -30.84 8.64
N SER A 788 -8.12 -29.56 8.56
CA SER A 788 -9.39 -29.03 8.03
C SER A 788 -9.14 -27.76 7.20
N SER A 789 -10.17 -27.22 6.55
CA SER A 789 -10.10 -26.04 5.68
C SER A 789 -9.88 -24.74 6.47
N GLN A 790 -9.11 -23.78 5.92
CA GLN A 790 -8.91 -22.46 6.50
C GLN A 790 -10.08 -21.51 6.15
N THR A 791 -11.15 -21.61 6.95
CA THR A 791 -12.30 -20.69 6.93
C THR A 791 -12.38 -19.92 8.25
N GLN A 792 -12.61 -18.62 8.18
CA GLN A 792 -12.83 -17.73 9.33
C GLN A 792 -14.34 -17.49 9.51
N THR A 793 -14.87 -17.66 10.71
CA THR A 793 -16.25 -17.27 11.03
C THR A 793 -16.35 -15.75 11.10
N LEU A 794 -17.29 -15.16 10.35
CA LEU A 794 -17.67 -13.74 10.48
C LEU A 794 -18.76 -13.57 11.54
N TRP A 795 -19.74 -14.47 11.56
CA TRP A 795 -20.74 -14.57 12.63
C TRP A 795 -21.35 -15.97 12.72
N GLN A 796 -21.90 -16.30 13.89
CA GLN A 796 -22.59 -17.55 14.19
C GLN A 796 -23.81 -17.27 15.06
N ILE A 797 -24.93 -17.94 14.76
CA ILE A 797 -26.14 -17.97 15.58
C ILE A 797 -26.46 -19.45 15.89
N GLY A 798 -26.70 -19.76 17.16
CA GLY A 798 -26.90 -21.14 17.64
C GLY A 798 -25.63 -21.99 17.62
N LYS A 799 -25.77 -23.25 18.02
CA LYS A 799 -24.65 -24.16 18.30
C LYS A 799 -24.87 -25.52 17.62
N PRO A 800 -23.93 -25.99 16.79
CA PRO A 800 -24.10 -27.24 16.05
C PRO A 800 -24.40 -28.45 16.95
N GLY A 801 -25.37 -29.25 16.56
CA GLY A 801 -25.84 -30.44 17.28
C GLY A 801 -26.74 -30.16 18.49
N LYS A 802 -27.20 -28.92 18.71
CA LYS A 802 -28.02 -28.54 19.88
C LYS A 802 -29.45 -28.11 19.55
N CYS A 803 -29.83 -27.98 18.28
CA CYS A 803 -31.19 -27.79 17.77
C CYS A 803 -32.04 -26.73 18.51
N GLY A 804 -31.40 -25.64 18.96
CA GLY A 804 -32.06 -24.56 19.71
C GLY A 804 -32.65 -24.98 21.08
N LYS A 805 -32.27 -26.14 21.63
CA LYS A 805 -32.89 -26.68 22.87
C LYS A 805 -32.18 -26.31 24.16
N ASP A 806 -30.90 -25.92 24.09
CA ASP A 806 -30.16 -25.45 25.26
C ASP A 806 -30.68 -24.09 25.76
N PHE A 807 -31.17 -23.24 24.84
CA PHE A 807 -31.77 -21.94 25.13
C PHE A 807 -32.96 -21.69 24.19
N VAL A 808 -34.16 -21.60 24.76
CA VAL A 808 -35.37 -21.16 24.05
C VAL A 808 -35.70 -19.76 24.57
N PRO A 809 -35.70 -18.71 23.71
CA PRO A 809 -35.91 -17.34 24.16
C PRO A 809 -37.33 -17.12 24.74
N ALA A 810 -37.55 -16.00 25.42
CA ALA A 810 -38.88 -15.64 25.90
C ALA A 810 -39.76 -15.11 24.75
N GLY A 811 -40.89 -15.79 24.46
CA GLY A 811 -41.80 -15.35 23.41
C GLY A 811 -42.83 -16.40 23.00
N GLY A 812 -43.50 -16.14 21.89
CA GLY A 812 -44.41 -17.06 21.21
C GLY A 812 -44.28 -16.91 19.70
N TRP A 813 -45.26 -17.41 18.94
CA TRP A 813 -45.26 -17.31 17.48
C TRP A 813 -45.35 -15.86 16.96
N GLN A 814 -44.61 -15.53 15.90
CA GLN A 814 -44.68 -14.27 15.16
C GLN A 814 -44.73 -14.51 13.65
N GLN A 815 -45.54 -13.74 12.90
CA GLN A 815 -45.64 -13.92 11.44
C GLN A 815 -44.31 -13.68 10.70
N GLU A 816 -43.52 -12.70 11.12
CA GLU A 816 -42.21 -12.40 10.58
C GLU A 816 -41.30 -11.91 11.71
N PHE A 817 -40.15 -12.56 11.89
CA PHE A 817 -39.13 -12.17 12.87
C PHE A 817 -37.90 -11.63 12.15
N THR A 818 -37.36 -10.50 12.62
CA THR A 818 -36.10 -9.95 12.10
C THR A 818 -35.05 -9.96 13.19
N TYR A 819 -34.03 -10.77 12.99
CA TYR A 819 -32.82 -10.81 13.79
C TYR A 819 -31.74 -9.91 13.17
N THR A 820 -30.98 -9.20 13.99
CA THR A 820 -29.81 -8.42 13.55
C THR A 820 -28.55 -9.00 14.20
N VAL A 821 -27.59 -9.43 13.40
CA VAL A 821 -26.32 -9.97 13.89
C VAL A 821 -25.63 -8.94 14.77
N GLY A 822 -25.24 -9.35 15.98
CA GLY A 822 -24.64 -8.49 17.01
C GLY A 822 -25.65 -7.85 17.99
N VAL A 823 -26.95 -8.15 17.90
CA VAL A 823 -27.94 -7.68 18.90
C VAL A 823 -27.86 -8.44 20.23
N ASP A 824 -27.53 -9.74 20.19
CA ASP A 824 -27.32 -10.55 21.39
C ASP A 824 -25.85 -10.48 21.85
N ARG A 825 -25.65 -10.60 23.17
CA ARG A 825 -24.29 -10.69 23.76
C ARG A 825 -23.64 -12.05 23.55
N ASP A 826 -24.44 -13.10 23.49
CA ASP A 826 -24.02 -14.46 23.10
C ASP A 826 -25.03 -15.03 22.09
N PRO A 827 -24.84 -14.79 20.78
CA PRO A 827 -25.70 -15.35 19.75
C PRO A 827 -25.52 -16.87 19.57
N VAL A 828 -24.52 -17.49 20.21
CA VAL A 828 -24.23 -18.92 20.10
C VAL A 828 -25.02 -19.73 21.12
N ASN A 829 -25.13 -19.25 22.36
CA ASN A 829 -25.75 -19.96 23.48
C ASN A 829 -26.97 -19.24 24.10
N GLU A 830 -27.15 -17.92 23.94
CA GLU A 830 -28.26 -17.15 24.55
C GLU A 830 -29.06 -16.31 23.53
N SER A 831 -29.22 -16.80 22.29
CA SER A 831 -29.78 -15.97 21.22
C SER A 831 -31.28 -15.69 21.36
N SER A 832 -31.68 -14.44 21.10
CA SER A 832 -33.07 -14.00 20.98
C SER A 832 -33.80 -14.51 19.72
N MET A 833 -33.08 -15.12 18.78
CA MET A 833 -33.65 -15.67 17.54
C MET A 833 -34.60 -16.86 17.81
N PRO A 834 -35.80 -16.91 17.21
CA PRO A 834 -36.66 -18.10 17.29
C PRO A 834 -36.08 -19.24 16.43
N PHE A 835 -35.50 -20.25 17.08
CA PHE A 835 -34.93 -21.43 16.41
C PHE A 835 -35.97 -22.38 15.77
N LEU A 836 -37.27 -22.17 16.01
CA LEU A 836 -38.36 -22.97 15.44
C LEU A 836 -39.02 -22.21 14.27
N LEU A 837 -38.66 -22.57 13.04
CA LEU A 837 -39.28 -22.02 11.83
C LEU A 837 -40.51 -22.87 11.46
N VAL A 838 -41.58 -22.21 11.03
CA VAL A 838 -42.93 -22.76 10.91
C VAL A 838 -43.49 -22.45 9.53
N LYS A 839 -44.26 -23.38 8.96
CA LYS A 839 -44.93 -23.18 7.68
C LYS A 839 -46.00 -22.08 7.81
N PRO A 840 -46.03 -21.10 6.88
CA PRO A 840 -47.12 -20.13 6.77
C PRO A 840 -48.51 -20.77 6.87
N GLY A 841 -49.28 -20.36 7.87
CA GLY A 841 -50.64 -20.85 8.11
C GLY A 841 -50.79 -22.17 8.89
N LEU A 842 -49.72 -22.76 9.45
CA LEU A 842 -49.85 -23.91 10.36
C LEU A 842 -50.78 -23.58 11.54
N THR A 843 -51.73 -24.48 11.83
CA THR A 843 -52.64 -24.39 12.99
C THR A 843 -52.88 -25.78 13.61
N PRO A 844 -52.86 -25.93 14.96
CA PRO A 844 -52.40 -24.94 15.94
C PRO A 844 -50.91 -24.60 15.75
N LYS A 845 -50.45 -23.48 16.33
CA LYS A 845 -49.02 -23.14 16.34
C LYS A 845 -48.28 -23.99 17.40
N PRO A 846 -46.94 -24.15 17.30
CA PRO A 846 -46.22 -25.05 18.20
C PRO A 846 -46.29 -24.65 19.68
N GLU A 847 -46.67 -25.60 20.52
CA GLU A 847 -46.76 -25.46 21.97
C GLU A 847 -46.01 -26.60 22.67
N ARG A 848 -45.47 -26.33 23.85
CA ARG A 848 -44.91 -27.32 24.76
C ARG A 848 -45.52 -27.15 26.14
N GLU A 849 -46.04 -28.25 26.70
CA GLU A 849 -46.63 -28.26 28.05
C GLU A 849 -47.74 -27.19 28.25
N GLY A 850 -48.49 -26.89 27.18
CA GLY A 850 -49.56 -25.87 27.16
C GLY A 850 -49.08 -24.42 27.10
N LYS A 851 -47.82 -24.19 26.66
CA LYS A 851 -47.23 -22.85 26.46
C LYS A 851 -46.74 -22.69 25.01
N PRO A 852 -46.97 -21.54 24.36
CA PRO A 852 -46.39 -21.24 23.06
C PRO A 852 -44.87 -21.36 23.03
N ILE A 853 -44.34 -21.88 21.92
CA ILE A 853 -42.90 -21.89 21.64
C ILE A 853 -42.56 -20.66 20.76
N PRO A 854 -41.50 -19.89 21.05
CA PRO A 854 -41.01 -18.85 20.15
C PRO A 854 -40.73 -19.43 18.77
N SER A 855 -41.41 -18.88 17.77
CA SER A 855 -41.42 -19.46 16.43
C SER A 855 -41.81 -18.40 15.40
N THR A 856 -41.49 -18.62 14.12
CA THR A 856 -41.92 -17.69 13.07
C THR A 856 -42.28 -18.35 11.75
N ASP A 857 -43.13 -17.69 10.95
CA ASP A 857 -43.45 -18.12 9.58
C ASP A 857 -42.43 -17.59 8.55
N LYS A 858 -41.62 -16.58 8.92
CA LYS A 858 -40.55 -16.00 8.10
C LYS A 858 -39.45 -15.40 8.98
N LEU A 859 -38.22 -15.88 8.82
CA LEU A 859 -37.06 -15.42 9.56
C LEU A 859 -36.14 -14.57 8.67
N ASN A 860 -35.89 -13.32 9.05
CA ASN A 860 -34.87 -12.47 8.44
C ASN A 860 -33.64 -12.39 9.36
N ILE A 861 -32.45 -12.46 8.77
CA ILE A 861 -31.16 -12.26 9.42
C ILE A 861 -30.47 -11.09 8.72
N ARG A 862 -30.37 -9.94 9.40
CA ARG A 862 -29.62 -8.77 8.93
C ARG A 862 -28.18 -8.82 9.40
N PHE A 863 -27.24 -8.53 8.51
CA PHE A 863 -25.82 -8.45 8.82
C PHE A 863 -25.14 -7.37 7.99
N VAL A 864 -23.98 -6.88 8.45
CA VAL A 864 -23.16 -5.89 7.75
C VAL A 864 -21.90 -6.56 7.21
N LEU A 865 -21.54 -6.25 5.98
CA LEU A 865 -20.26 -6.61 5.37
C LEU A 865 -19.31 -5.40 5.38
N GLU A 866 -18.12 -5.59 5.94
CA GLU A 866 -17.11 -4.53 6.15
C GLU A 866 -16.43 -4.04 4.87
N ARG A 867 -16.50 -4.82 3.78
CA ARG A 867 -15.93 -4.56 2.45
C ARG A 867 -16.74 -5.30 1.38
N ASN A 868 -16.39 -5.11 0.12
CA ASN A 868 -16.83 -5.99 -0.98
C ASN A 868 -16.18 -7.39 -0.84
N TYR A 869 -16.89 -8.43 -1.24
CA TYR A 869 -16.46 -9.83 -1.24
C TYR A 869 -16.73 -10.48 -2.60
N ASP A 870 -15.79 -11.30 -3.07
CA ASP A 870 -15.87 -11.96 -4.38
C ASP A 870 -16.76 -13.23 -4.38
N GLU A 871 -17.15 -13.70 -5.56
CA GLU A 871 -17.97 -14.92 -5.72
C GLU A 871 -17.27 -16.15 -5.13
N GLY A 872 -17.95 -16.82 -4.19
CA GLY A 872 -17.41 -17.98 -3.48
C GLY A 872 -16.32 -17.67 -2.45
N GLU A 873 -16.08 -16.38 -2.14
CA GLU A 873 -15.26 -15.94 -1.00
C GLU A 873 -16.02 -16.10 0.33
N LEU A 874 -17.34 -15.93 0.30
CA LEU A 874 -18.24 -16.15 1.43
C LEU A 874 -18.99 -17.49 1.31
N ILE A 875 -19.15 -18.19 2.44
CA ILE A 875 -19.88 -19.45 2.56
C ILE A 875 -20.87 -19.35 3.72
N LEU A 876 -22.17 -19.45 3.42
CA LEU A 876 -23.22 -19.59 4.42
C LEU A 876 -23.36 -21.07 4.81
N PHE A 877 -23.24 -21.36 6.11
CA PHE A 877 -23.66 -22.63 6.71
C PHE A 877 -25.08 -22.46 7.24
N TYR A 878 -25.95 -23.41 6.92
CA TYR A 878 -27.31 -23.49 7.45
C TYR A 878 -27.63 -24.94 7.80
N ASP A 879 -27.58 -25.25 9.10
CA ASP A 879 -27.80 -26.59 9.63
C ASP A 879 -29.16 -26.60 10.36
N PHE A 880 -30.00 -27.60 10.09
CA PHE A 880 -31.36 -27.71 10.64
C PHE A 880 -31.85 -29.16 10.77
N PHE A 881 -32.80 -29.42 11.67
CA PHE A 881 -33.44 -30.72 11.86
C PHE A 881 -34.86 -30.72 11.28
N GLY A 882 -35.12 -31.53 10.24
CA GLY A 882 -36.44 -31.53 9.59
C GLY A 882 -36.62 -32.44 8.37
N SER A 883 -37.88 -32.61 7.99
CA SER A 883 -38.38 -33.18 6.72
C SER A 883 -38.84 -32.13 5.70
N GLU A 884 -38.82 -30.86 6.12
CA GLU A 884 -39.37 -29.70 5.45
C GLU A 884 -38.48 -29.23 4.27
N ILE A 885 -38.98 -28.29 3.47
CA ILE A 885 -38.23 -27.62 2.41
C ILE A 885 -38.08 -26.15 2.77
N ASP A 886 -36.84 -25.72 2.99
CA ASP A 886 -36.51 -24.33 3.27
C ASP A 886 -36.12 -23.61 1.99
N THR A 887 -36.69 -22.43 1.80
CA THR A 887 -36.35 -21.52 0.70
C THR A 887 -35.61 -20.32 1.27
N LEU A 888 -34.34 -20.18 0.88
CA LEU A 888 -33.49 -19.08 1.29
C LEU A 888 -33.49 -17.99 0.21
N PHE A 889 -33.55 -16.74 0.63
CA PHE A 889 -33.41 -15.55 -0.21
C PHE A 889 -32.32 -14.65 0.36
N LEU A 890 -31.51 -14.04 -0.50
CA LEU A 890 -30.52 -13.04 -0.10
C LEU A 890 -30.87 -11.72 -0.81
N ASP A 891 -31.10 -10.67 -0.02
CA ASP A 891 -31.57 -9.35 -0.46
C ASP A 891 -32.83 -9.43 -1.36
N GLY A 892 -33.75 -10.33 -0.98
CA GLY A 892 -34.99 -10.62 -1.70
C GLY A 892 -34.84 -11.50 -2.96
N LYS A 893 -33.62 -11.76 -3.43
CA LYS A 893 -33.36 -12.69 -4.55
C LYS A 893 -33.34 -14.12 -4.05
N ASN A 894 -33.94 -15.05 -4.78
CA ASN A 894 -33.90 -16.47 -4.40
C ASN A 894 -32.46 -17.01 -4.47
N LEU A 895 -32.00 -17.65 -3.38
CA LEU A 895 -30.64 -18.19 -3.27
C LEU A 895 -30.62 -19.70 -3.52
N ILE A 896 -31.42 -20.45 -2.76
CA ILE A 896 -31.49 -21.91 -2.85
C ILE A 896 -32.77 -22.47 -2.20
N GLN A 897 -33.21 -23.65 -2.63
CA GLN A 897 -34.17 -24.49 -1.91
C GLN A 897 -33.50 -25.76 -1.38
N ILE A 898 -33.74 -26.11 -0.12
CA ILE A 898 -33.06 -27.18 0.59
C ILE A 898 -34.11 -28.13 1.19
N LEU A 899 -34.04 -29.41 0.83
CA LEU A 899 -34.86 -30.47 1.41
C LEU A 899 -34.14 -31.09 2.62
N GLY A 900 -34.84 -31.23 3.75
CA GLY A 900 -34.34 -31.89 4.96
C GLY A 900 -34.21 -33.42 4.84
N GLU A 901 -33.42 -34.04 5.74
CA GLU A 901 -33.15 -35.49 5.73
C GLU A 901 -34.29 -36.36 6.32
N GLY A 902 -35.30 -35.72 6.92
CA GLY A 902 -36.45 -36.34 7.57
C GLY A 902 -36.63 -35.89 9.02
N GLU A 903 -37.81 -36.17 9.57
CA GLU A 903 -38.19 -35.76 10.92
C GLU A 903 -37.13 -36.17 11.97
N GLY A 904 -36.70 -35.22 12.80
CA GLY A 904 -35.71 -35.44 13.85
C GLY A 904 -34.26 -35.67 13.37
N LYS A 905 -33.94 -35.56 12.06
CA LYS A 905 -32.59 -35.72 11.52
C LYS A 905 -31.97 -34.39 11.11
N LEU A 906 -30.68 -34.22 11.42
CA LEU A 906 -29.87 -33.07 11.01
C LEU A 906 -29.57 -33.10 9.51
N LYS A 907 -29.99 -32.05 8.81
CA LYS A 907 -29.48 -31.61 7.51
C LYS A 907 -28.37 -30.59 7.75
N GLN A 908 -27.20 -30.82 7.18
CA GLN A 908 -26.10 -29.84 7.18
C GLN A 908 -25.87 -29.31 5.76
N ASN A 909 -25.66 -27.99 5.62
CA ASN A 909 -25.52 -27.36 4.32
C ASN A 909 -24.39 -26.33 4.31
N GLN A 910 -23.65 -26.27 3.20
CA GLN A 910 -22.67 -25.22 2.90
C GLN A 910 -23.04 -24.60 1.55
N ILE A 911 -23.26 -23.30 1.55
CA ILE A 911 -23.82 -22.54 0.43
C ILE A 911 -22.84 -21.41 0.11
N PRO A 912 -21.96 -21.58 -0.91
CA PRO A 912 -21.15 -20.48 -1.41
C PRO A 912 -22.07 -19.35 -1.88
N LEU A 913 -21.77 -18.11 -1.48
CA LEU A 913 -22.53 -16.94 -1.91
C LEU A 913 -21.91 -16.34 -3.18
N GLY A 914 -22.73 -15.64 -3.97
CA GLY A 914 -22.24 -14.78 -5.04
C GLY A 914 -21.45 -13.58 -4.49
N ALA A 915 -20.88 -12.77 -5.37
CA ALA A 915 -20.22 -11.54 -4.96
C ALA A 915 -21.20 -10.59 -4.23
N LEU A 916 -20.77 -10.01 -3.11
CA LEU A 916 -21.55 -9.10 -2.27
C LEU A 916 -20.79 -7.79 -2.04
N ALA A 917 -21.53 -6.71 -1.87
CA ALA A 917 -20.96 -5.39 -1.64
C ALA A 917 -20.63 -5.17 -0.15
N GLN A 918 -19.92 -4.07 0.13
CA GLN A 918 -19.88 -3.48 1.46
C GLN A 918 -21.26 -2.92 1.83
N GLY A 919 -21.75 -3.16 3.05
CA GLY A 919 -23.02 -2.60 3.55
C GLY A 919 -23.93 -3.60 4.24
N GLU A 920 -25.21 -3.21 4.43
CA GLU A 920 -26.25 -4.07 5.01
C GLU A 920 -26.78 -5.10 4.00
N HIS A 921 -26.90 -6.35 4.44
CA HIS A 921 -27.49 -7.46 3.71
C HIS A 921 -28.54 -8.18 4.56
N THR A 922 -29.54 -8.81 3.91
CA THR A 922 -30.60 -9.58 4.59
C THR A 922 -30.75 -10.97 3.98
N LEU A 923 -30.47 -12.00 4.77
CA LEU A 923 -30.85 -13.38 4.47
C LEU A 923 -32.27 -13.63 5.02
N THR A 924 -33.19 -14.08 4.18
CA THR A 924 -34.55 -14.48 4.56
C THR A 924 -34.73 -15.99 4.39
N ILE A 925 -35.38 -16.63 5.35
CA ILE A 925 -35.68 -18.06 5.36
C ILE A 925 -37.18 -18.28 5.60
N VAL A 926 -37.80 -19.12 4.77
CA VAL A 926 -39.20 -19.58 4.90
C VAL A 926 -39.28 -21.08 4.62
N THR A 927 -40.22 -21.79 5.25
CA THR A 927 -40.32 -23.26 5.18
C THR A 927 -41.68 -23.75 4.63
N ASP A 928 -41.68 -24.89 3.95
CA ASP A 928 -42.87 -25.58 3.42
C ASP A 928 -42.79 -27.11 3.60
N ARG A 929 -43.94 -27.79 3.47
CA ARG A 929 -44.14 -29.24 3.59
C ARG A 929 -43.84 -29.79 5.00
N GLY A 930 -43.50 -31.07 5.07
CA GLY A 930 -43.17 -31.81 6.29
C GLY A 930 -44.30 -31.85 7.31
N THR A 931 -43.93 -31.82 8.60
CA THR A 931 -44.88 -31.66 9.72
C THR A 931 -45.37 -30.21 9.86
N GLY A 932 -44.71 -29.27 9.17
CA GLY A 932 -45.02 -27.85 9.16
C GLY A 932 -44.24 -27.02 10.19
N SER A 933 -43.33 -27.61 10.97
CA SER A 933 -42.41 -26.84 11.83
C SER A 933 -41.12 -27.62 12.10
N HIS A 934 -39.97 -26.95 12.04
CA HIS A 934 -38.66 -27.59 12.12
C HIS A 934 -37.63 -26.74 12.89
N TRP A 935 -36.61 -27.38 13.45
CA TRP A 935 -35.63 -26.70 14.31
C TRP A 935 -34.37 -26.32 13.55
N ILE A 936 -34.06 -25.03 13.48
CA ILE A 936 -32.73 -24.54 13.10
C ILE A 936 -31.72 -24.97 14.17
N ASP A 937 -30.58 -25.47 13.75
CA ASP A 937 -29.50 -25.94 14.62
C ASP A 937 -28.40 -24.88 14.76
N CYS A 938 -27.88 -24.41 13.62
CA CYS A 938 -26.85 -23.39 13.57
C CYS A 938 -26.86 -22.67 12.22
N LEU A 939 -26.68 -21.35 12.24
CA LEU A 939 -26.50 -20.52 11.05
C LEU A 939 -25.19 -19.74 11.17
N ARG A 940 -24.33 -19.78 10.15
CA ARG A 940 -23.00 -19.13 10.19
C ARG A 940 -22.59 -18.56 8.85
N LEU A 941 -21.96 -17.40 8.83
CA LEU A 941 -21.27 -16.89 7.66
C LEU A 941 -19.77 -17.05 7.84
N LEU A 942 -19.11 -17.75 6.90
CA LEU A 942 -17.67 -17.94 6.90
C LEU A 942 -17.02 -17.20 5.73
N LEU A 943 -15.88 -16.56 5.99
CA LEU A 943 -14.92 -16.11 5.00
C LEU A 943 -13.94 -17.25 4.67
N LYS A 944 -13.86 -17.63 3.41
CA LYS A 944 -12.92 -18.63 2.88
C LYS A 944 -11.59 -17.94 2.59
N LYS A 945 -10.57 -18.15 3.44
CA LYS A 945 -9.26 -17.54 3.21
C LYS A 945 -8.63 -18.07 1.92
N SER A 946 -8.14 -17.17 1.08
CA SER A 946 -7.53 -17.49 -0.20
C SER A 946 -6.28 -18.34 -0.01
N GLN A 947 -6.38 -19.65 -0.31
CA GLN A 947 -5.19 -20.43 -0.62
C GLN A 947 -4.55 -19.88 -1.89
N GLU A 948 -3.22 -19.89 -1.96
CA GLU A 948 -2.54 -19.84 -3.25
C GLU A 948 -3.02 -21.01 -4.11
N ILE A 949 -3.82 -20.75 -5.15
CA ILE A 949 -4.20 -21.76 -6.15
C ILE A 949 -3.01 -21.98 -7.11
N ASN A 950 -1.89 -22.41 -6.53
CA ASN A 950 -0.65 -22.76 -7.21
C ASN A 950 -0.06 -24.10 -6.71
N THR A 951 -0.71 -24.79 -5.74
CA THR A 951 -0.31 -26.14 -5.27
C THR A 951 -1.31 -27.27 -5.52
N GLN A 952 -2.53 -27.00 -6.03
CA GLN A 952 -3.41 -28.04 -6.59
C GLN A 952 -3.42 -28.05 -8.12
N GLU A 953 -3.57 -26.88 -8.76
CA GLU A 953 -3.39 -26.69 -10.21
C GLU A 953 -2.05 -27.24 -10.70
N SER A 954 -0.94 -26.95 -9.99
CA SER A 954 0.39 -27.47 -10.35
C SER A 954 0.49 -28.99 -10.17
N LYS A 955 -0.05 -29.58 -9.09
CA LYS A 955 -0.04 -31.03 -8.88
C LYS A 955 -0.97 -31.78 -9.83
N GLN A 956 -2.04 -31.15 -10.33
CA GLN A 956 -2.86 -31.70 -11.42
C GLN A 956 -2.18 -31.51 -12.78
N LYS A 957 -1.63 -30.34 -13.11
CA LYS A 957 -0.85 -30.10 -14.34
C LYS A 957 0.36 -31.03 -14.42
N GLU A 958 1.11 -31.23 -13.33
CA GLU A 958 2.28 -32.11 -13.34
C GLU A 958 1.87 -33.59 -13.46
N LYS A 959 0.74 -34.02 -12.85
CA LYS A 959 0.16 -35.35 -13.12
C LYS A 959 -0.36 -35.49 -14.55
N LYS A 960 -0.96 -34.44 -15.11
CA LYS A 960 -1.52 -34.43 -16.47
C LYS A 960 -0.40 -34.44 -17.52
N GLU A 961 0.61 -33.58 -17.38
CA GLU A 961 1.84 -33.65 -18.18
C GLU A 961 2.55 -34.99 -18.05
N LYS A 962 2.67 -35.58 -16.84
CA LYS A 962 3.27 -36.91 -16.66
C LYS A 962 2.40 -38.05 -17.23
N LYS A 963 1.11 -37.80 -17.50
CA LYS A 963 0.21 -38.71 -18.21
C LYS A 963 0.32 -38.50 -19.72
N GLU A 964 0.22 -37.27 -20.21
CA GLU A 964 0.38 -36.88 -21.61
C GLU A 964 1.77 -37.25 -22.16
N LYS A 965 2.87 -36.89 -21.47
CA LYS A 965 4.26 -37.32 -21.81
C LYS A 965 4.51 -38.82 -21.62
N LYS A 966 3.53 -39.59 -21.11
CA LYS A 966 3.55 -41.06 -21.07
C LYS A 966 2.70 -41.66 -22.19
N GLU A 967 1.57 -41.04 -22.52
CA GLU A 967 0.68 -41.39 -23.63
C GLU A 967 1.32 -41.06 -24.98
N GLU A 968 1.89 -39.86 -25.18
CA GLU A 968 2.74 -39.48 -26.32
C GLU A 968 3.96 -40.40 -26.48
N LYS A 969 4.46 -40.97 -25.37
CA LYS A 969 5.58 -41.93 -25.33
C LYS A 969 5.16 -43.40 -25.51
N ILE A 970 3.85 -43.67 -25.48
CA ILE A 970 3.21 -44.92 -25.92
C ILE A 970 2.85 -44.79 -27.41
N GLU A 971 2.22 -43.69 -27.82
CA GLU A 971 1.84 -43.40 -29.21
C GLU A 971 3.07 -43.32 -30.12
N SER A 972 4.14 -42.61 -29.74
CA SER A 972 5.41 -42.61 -30.48
C SER A 972 6.23 -43.91 -30.36
N LYS A 973 5.74 -44.89 -29.57
CA LYS A 973 6.21 -46.30 -29.57
C LYS A 973 5.34 -47.15 -30.49
N GLU A 974 4.03 -46.97 -30.47
CA GLU A 974 3.06 -47.68 -31.31
C GLU A 974 3.23 -47.28 -32.77
N GLU A 975 3.40 -46.00 -33.08
CA GLU A 975 3.74 -45.52 -34.44
C GLU A 975 5.10 -46.08 -34.92
N LYS A 976 6.06 -46.31 -34.00
CA LYS A 976 7.33 -47.00 -34.31
C LYS A 976 7.17 -48.52 -34.46
N ILE A 977 6.21 -49.14 -33.77
CA ILE A 977 5.84 -50.54 -33.95
C ILE A 977 5.11 -50.70 -35.28
N GLU A 978 4.15 -49.83 -35.61
CA GLU A 978 3.41 -49.82 -36.86
C GLU A 978 4.34 -49.56 -38.05
N LYS A 979 5.24 -48.56 -38.00
CA LYS A 979 6.26 -48.38 -39.05
C LYS A 979 7.24 -49.57 -39.18
N LYS A 980 7.36 -50.42 -38.16
CA LYS A 980 8.18 -51.65 -38.16
C LYS A 980 7.38 -52.86 -38.69
N GLU A 981 6.11 -52.98 -38.31
CA GLU A 981 5.09 -53.86 -38.89
C GLU A 981 4.90 -53.58 -40.38
N GLU A 982 4.80 -52.32 -40.79
CA GLU A 982 4.62 -51.91 -42.18
C GLU A 982 5.89 -52.18 -43.00
N LYS A 983 7.09 -51.97 -42.42
CA LYS A 983 8.34 -52.50 -43.01
C LYS A 983 8.35 -54.02 -43.10
N LEU A 984 7.75 -54.75 -42.16
CA LEU A 984 7.65 -56.21 -42.18
C LEU A 984 6.59 -56.71 -43.20
N ARG A 985 5.48 -56.00 -43.36
CA ARG A 985 4.44 -56.20 -44.38
C ARG A 985 5.02 -55.89 -45.76
N ARG A 986 5.70 -54.75 -45.95
CA ARG A 986 6.46 -54.42 -47.18
C ARG A 986 7.54 -55.47 -47.46
N LYS A 987 8.25 -56.02 -46.45
CA LYS A 987 9.16 -57.17 -46.64
C LYS A 987 8.42 -58.46 -47.02
N LYS A 988 7.26 -58.79 -46.44
CA LYS A 988 6.44 -59.95 -46.85
C LYS A 988 5.82 -59.78 -48.23
N VAL A 989 5.46 -58.55 -48.63
CA VAL A 989 4.93 -58.21 -49.97
C VAL A 989 6.04 -58.21 -51.02
N ASN A 990 7.22 -57.66 -50.73
CA ASN A 990 8.39 -57.78 -51.61
C ASN A 990 8.92 -59.22 -51.66
N GLY A 991 8.83 -59.97 -50.56
CA GLY A 991 9.11 -61.41 -50.53
C GLY A 991 8.15 -62.17 -51.44
N LYS A 992 6.82 -62.00 -51.27
CA LYS A 992 5.82 -62.59 -52.18
C LYS A 992 5.98 -62.11 -53.63
N LYS A 993 6.31 -60.84 -53.88
CA LYS A 993 6.63 -60.34 -55.23
C LYS A 993 7.91 -60.97 -55.78
N GLN A 994 8.95 -61.19 -54.98
CA GLN A 994 10.15 -61.92 -55.40
C GLN A 994 9.84 -63.39 -55.67
N THR A 995 9.01 -64.07 -54.87
CA THR A 995 8.55 -65.43 -55.17
C THR A 995 7.73 -65.46 -56.47
N LEU A 996 6.83 -64.50 -56.67
CA LEU A 996 6.00 -64.41 -57.89
C LEU A 996 6.83 -64.03 -59.13
N LEU A 997 7.85 -63.18 -58.98
CA LEU A 997 8.83 -62.86 -60.01
C LEU A 997 9.78 -64.03 -60.28
N PHE A 998 10.14 -64.84 -59.29
CA PHE A 998 10.89 -66.08 -59.49
C PHE A 998 10.05 -67.15 -60.20
N LEU A 999 8.76 -67.28 -59.86
CA LEU A 999 7.82 -68.15 -60.58
C LEU A 999 7.62 -67.69 -62.03
N ASN A 1000 7.39 -66.39 -62.27
CA ASN A 1000 7.29 -65.85 -63.63
C ASN A 1000 8.64 -65.88 -64.40
N SER A 1001 9.78 -65.77 -63.71
CA SER A 1001 11.12 -65.95 -64.29
C SER A 1001 11.38 -67.40 -64.67
N ALA A 1002 10.99 -68.36 -63.81
CA ALA A 1002 11.08 -69.79 -64.10
C ALA A 1002 10.14 -70.19 -65.25
N ALA A 1003 8.93 -69.63 -65.30
CA ALA A 1003 7.99 -69.81 -66.41
C ALA A 1003 8.56 -69.23 -67.73
N LYS A 1004 9.06 -67.99 -67.73
CA LYS A 1004 9.71 -67.40 -68.92
C LYS A 1004 10.97 -68.17 -69.35
N ARG A 1005 11.79 -68.64 -68.42
CA ARG A 1005 12.98 -69.46 -68.74
C ARG A 1005 12.60 -70.83 -69.29
N ARG A 1006 11.52 -71.48 -68.83
CA ARG A 1006 11.00 -72.72 -69.44
C ARG A 1006 10.37 -72.50 -70.81
N MET A 1007 9.64 -71.40 -71.05
CA MET A 1007 9.14 -71.07 -72.39
C MET A 1007 10.27 -70.75 -73.38
N ILE A 1008 11.23 -69.90 -73.00
CA ILE A 1008 12.35 -69.51 -73.88
C ILE A 1008 13.27 -70.70 -74.18
N SER A 1009 13.49 -71.60 -73.22
CA SER A 1009 14.29 -72.82 -73.42
C SER A 1009 13.61 -73.91 -74.28
N THR A 1010 12.35 -73.71 -74.72
CA THR A 1010 11.61 -74.69 -75.54
C THR A 1010 11.37 -74.19 -76.98
N ILE A 1011 11.62 -72.90 -77.26
CA ILE A 1011 11.35 -72.27 -78.56
C ILE A 1011 12.62 -72.17 -79.45
N PHE A 1012 13.82 -72.19 -78.87
CA PHE A 1012 15.09 -72.18 -79.63
C PHE A 1012 15.84 -73.53 -79.64
N CYS A 1013 15.09 -74.64 -79.81
CA CYS A 1013 15.69 -75.95 -80.06
C CYS A 1013 14.94 -76.76 -81.15
N LYS A 1014 14.65 -76.11 -82.30
CA LYS A 1014 14.44 -76.76 -83.62
C LYS A 1014 14.27 -75.72 -84.73
N VAL A 1015 15.03 -75.89 -85.82
CA VAL A 1015 14.88 -75.26 -87.15
C VAL A 1015 15.11 -73.72 -87.18
N GLY A 1016 15.84 -73.11 -88.12
CA GLY A 1016 16.71 -73.65 -89.19
C GLY A 1016 16.36 -73.15 -90.60
N VAL A 1017 17.39 -72.81 -91.38
CA VAL A 1017 17.36 -72.43 -92.82
C VAL A 1017 16.79 -71.04 -93.16
N GLY A 1018 17.59 -70.21 -93.85
CA GLY A 1018 17.07 -69.15 -94.75
C GLY A 1018 17.65 -67.74 -94.64
N PHE A 1019 18.93 -67.56 -95.04
CA PHE A 1019 19.68 -66.28 -95.19
C PHE A 1019 19.97 -65.48 -93.90
#